data_AF-A0A7Y4RMM3-F1
#
_entry.id   AF-A0A7Y4RMM3-F1
#
_cell.length_a   1.000
_cell.length_b   1.000
_cell.length_c   1.000
_cell.angle_alpha   90.00
_cell.angle_beta   90.00
_cell.angle_gamma   90.00
#
_symmetry.space_group_name_H-M   'P 1'
#
loop_
_entity.id
_entity.type
_entity.pdbx_description
1 polymer ?
#
loop_
_entity_poly.entity_id
_entity_poly.type
_entity_poly.pdbx_seq_one_letter_code
_entity_poly.pdbx_strand_id
1 'polypeptide(L)'
;MTGGPVRTGEHEASVVDQENPWPGLAPFAEEHARFFHGRQREVEELLRRVRLNALTVLYGQSGLGKTSLVQAALYPKLRAAGLLPVPIRITYTAATDSPREQIWRCCTAAFTAEGITPPPLPEGESLWEYFHRHTVRFVTKSGHPVVPVLAFDQFEELFTIGSERSADRSFARDLVDELAALVENRPSEVVEGRFERDPKLVAQFDFDRQDYRVLISLREDYLAHLHWLSRKMPSVTQNNMRLTPLDGVRALDAVIKPGGRLVTREAAAAIVRYVAGTSDERREQGLAGLPDPDTGDFRSHNDATSIESLTVDPSLLSLFCSELNNKRKDEALPAITPELVESNREDILRNFYARALAKLPEGVRHFIEESLLTESGFRETLALDTAQSQLRRRGVDPAVLTTLVNRRLLHLEERGGMKRVELTHDVLAPVVRQSRTERQQRERVAAEQGRRELELEEARRLAQAAQEEAERRQAEQARELAHVQRQRKQVLFFGIAMAVVAGFAIYQTIQAGRQSAEAERQRQEAVSGRQEADRERDRARLLADSVSLQNGLLATNQTALERQTVSAETARDQATLAQRAADSTRRIVTEQLADMCRYSKELGSKLADTASANQATERLYAALVTTSDTYIKEMRRKDPGALCPLQLETRFETIGARQLYNQARALPARDSIAALALAREHAMDGVRSLAELAARPDSESREIAVAAHLEYVSLLPLLVATDSARLYRTYLDTAERVARHGLALLEERDPARDRMAYYRRARMHMLRAAVFRPETGGEDSARASLGRGLAVVAEGMRHPNQNKEFLYYAAGELHSRLARQDSASGRGRQAIAHARELLDAAVGQFREVRSGFNYDYLGWSYERLGNLLRAEGDSAGARVAYDSSEVVRARLAGEERPSPATPDDAESARLTLYQFRTRLIDAERRAGGDPARILTRSQGLVTTAERMALPTTATTRQRNRLGVAYNVLSRALLATGDYYGYLAQQRRRIEIDSAFVVQSRHHPDTLEILARAYEEVATVSDSLAQRADAVRFQQLGANRWQQVVDTLTLRRGVSAAALRAARRSLAGAHGNLSWYHLFNREPALAVSRARDGIAADSTQTFIYTNLVSGLLLSGRADSAEVYFRRMRDVVYGTRPRRFGDQVIIDLGDLAKAGVAKQADVDRVRGWARP
;
A
#
# COMPACT_ATOMS: atom_id res chain seq x y z
N MET A 1 -12.56 -7.56 69.44
CA MET A 1 -11.25 -8.15 69.06
C MET A 1 -11.45 -8.82 67.69
N THR A 2 -11.52 -8.07 66.59
CA THR A 2 -10.41 -7.62 65.72
C THR A 2 -9.61 -8.75 65.07
N GLY A 3 -10.24 -9.41 64.09
CA GLY A 3 -9.52 -10.13 63.03
C GLY A 3 -9.14 -9.13 61.93
N GLY A 4 -7.87 -8.75 61.87
CA GLY A 4 -7.34 -7.91 60.79
C GLY A 4 -7.12 -8.73 59.51
N PRO A 5 -7.35 -8.15 58.32
CA PRO A 5 -7.16 -8.87 57.06
C PRO A 5 -5.68 -9.06 56.75
N VAL A 6 -5.39 -10.28 56.32
CA VAL A 6 -4.12 -10.74 55.74
C VAL A 6 -3.73 -9.81 54.58
N ARG A 7 -2.55 -9.19 54.68
CA ARG A 7 -1.93 -8.40 53.61
C ARG A 7 -1.55 -9.34 52.46
N THR A 8 -2.25 -9.24 51.35
CA THR A 8 -1.87 -9.84 50.06
C THR A 8 -0.58 -9.21 49.53
N GLY A 9 0.27 -10.06 48.95
CA GLY A 9 1.66 -9.79 48.58
C GLY A 9 1.93 -8.50 47.79
N GLU A 10 3.11 -7.95 48.08
CA GLU A 10 3.62 -6.66 47.68
C GLU A 10 3.72 -6.49 46.15
N HIS A 11 2.97 -5.51 45.64
CA HIS A 11 3.20 -4.89 44.35
C HIS A 11 4.49 -4.05 44.42
N GLU A 12 5.55 -4.39 43.67
CA GLU A 12 6.48 -3.35 43.20
C GLU A 12 5.80 -2.59 42.04
N ALA A 13 4.69 -1.91 42.34
CA ALA A 13 4.28 -0.74 41.59
C ALA A 13 5.31 0.35 41.90
N SER A 14 5.76 1.12 40.91
CA SER A 14 6.64 2.26 41.17
C SER A 14 5.90 3.23 42.11
N VAL A 15 6.30 3.20 43.39
CA VAL A 15 5.73 4.09 44.41
C VAL A 15 6.10 5.51 44.01
N VAL A 16 5.12 6.32 43.60
CA VAL A 16 5.37 7.73 43.27
C VAL A 16 5.25 8.56 44.53
N ASP A 17 6.40 8.94 45.10
CA ASP A 17 6.50 9.71 46.32
C ASP A 17 7.55 10.83 46.20
N GLN A 18 7.88 11.49 47.30
CA GLN A 18 8.86 12.58 47.31
C GLN A 18 10.28 12.12 46.95
N GLU A 19 10.61 10.83 47.12
CA GLU A 19 11.91 10.24 46.78
C GLU A 19 11.92 9.55 45.41
N ASN A 20 10.76 9.29 44.81
CA ASN A 20 10.59 8.61 43.53
C ASN A 20 9.52 9.31 42.67
N PRO A 21 9.71 10.57 42.28
CA PRO A 21 8.63 11.38 41.72
C PRO A 21 8.36 11.11 40.22
N TRP A 22 9.22 10.32 39.55
CA TRP A 22 9.06 9.91 38.16
C TRP A 22 8.72 8.42 38.05
N PRO A 23 7.53 8.05 37.54
CA PRO A 23 7.05 6.67 37.49
C PRO A 23 7.70 5.81 36.40
N GLY A 24 8.59 6.38 35.58
CA GLY A 24 9.20 5.70 34.44
C GLY A 24 8.19 5.54 33.29
N LEU A 25 8.01 4.32 32.79
CA LEU A 25 7.05 4.03 31.72
C LEU A 25 5.60 3.85 32.21
N ALA A 26 5.34 3.92 33.52
CA ALA A 26 3.99 3.85 34.07
C ALA A 26 3.26 5.22 34.00
N PRO A 27 1.93 5.25 33.79
CA PRO A 27 1.17 6.49 33.78
C PRO A 27 1.06 7.10 35.19
N PHE A 28 0.90 8.42 35.26
CA PHE A 28 0.54 9.10 36.50
C PHE A 28 -0.96 8.90 36.79
N ALA A 29 -1.28 8.48 38.01
CA ALA A 29 -2.66 8.35 38.51
C ALA A 29 -3.16 9.68 39.11
N GLU A 30 -4.46 9.75 39.44
CA GLU A 30 -5.10 10.95 40.03
C GLU A 30 -4.41 11.39 41.34
N GLU A 31 -4.01 10.44 42.19
CA GLU A 31 -3.28 10.70 43.45
C GLU A 31 -1.86 11.26 43.24
N HIS A 32 -1.29 11.08 42.03
CA HIS A 32 0.03 11.59 41.67
C HIS A 32 -0.03 13.00 41.06
N ALA A 33 -1.19 13.68 41.06
CA ALA A 33 -1.39 14.99 40.44
C ALA A 33 -0.30 16.02 40.79
N ARG A 34 0.18 16.01 42.04
CA ARG A 34 1.25 16.93 42.51
C ARG A 34 2.60 16.75 41.82
N PHE A 35 2.85 15.61 41.19
CA PHE A 35 4.09 15.28 40.48
C PHE A 35 3.95 15.38 38.94
N PHE A 36 2.74 15.60 38.41
CA PHE A 36 2.52 15.70 36.97
C PHE A 36 2.57 17.16 36.50
N HIS A 37 3.63 17.51 35.77
CA HIS A 37 3.91 18.89 35.32
C HIS A 37 4.22 18.97 33.81
N GLY A 38 4.23 20.18 33.27
CA GLY A 38 4.59 20.45 31.86
C GLY A 38 3.43 20.36 30.87
N ARG A 39 2.19 20.15 31.33
CA ARG A 39 1.00 19.97 30.47
C ARG A 39 -0.18 20.87 30.84
N GLN A 40 0.07 21.94 31.61
CA GLN A 40 -1.00 22.79 32.14
C GLN A 40 -1.91 23.38 31.04
N ARG A 41 -1.33 23.83 29.92
CA ARG A 41 -2.09 24.40 28.79
C ARG A 41 -3.00 23.36 28.13
N GLU A 42 -2.48 22.16 27.89
CA GLU A 42 -3.25 21.07 27.29
C GLU A 42 -4.39 20.63 28.20
N VAL A 43 -4.15 20.59 29.51
CA VAL A 43 -5.18 20.24 30.50
C VAL A 43 -6.28 21.30 30.54
N GLU A 44 -5.92 22.59 30.51
CA GLU A 44 -6.89 23.69 30.49
C GLU A 44 -7.73 23.69 29.21
N GLU A 45 -7.10 23.48 28.06
CA GLU A 45 -7.80 23.38 26.79
C GLU A 45 -8.72 22.15 26.72
N LEU A 46 -8.25 21.00 27.21
CA LEU A 46 -9.05 19.78 27.28
C LEU A 46 -10.25 19.97 28.21
N LEU A 47 -10.05 20.57 29.39
CA LEU A 47 -11.11 20.92 30.32
C LEU A 47 -12.15 21.85 29.67
N ARG A 48 -11.69 22.88 28.95
CA ARG A 48 -12.58 23.82 28.25
C ARG A 48 -13.44 23.09 27.20
N ARG A 49 -12.84 22.19 26.42
CA ARG A 49 -13.55 21.39 25.40
C ARG A 49 -14.59 20.45 26.00
N VAL A 50 -14.21 19.73 27.06
CA VAL A 50 -15.11 18.81 27.78
C VAL A 50 -16.27 19.57 28.43
N ARG A 51 -16.06 20.78 28.95
CA ARG A 51 -17.16 21.59 29.52
C ARG A 51 -18.17 22.02 28.47
N LEU A 52 -17.68 22.47 27.31
CA LEU A 52 -18.49 23.10 26.27
C LEU A 52 -19.19 22.12 25.31
N ASN A 53 -18.68 20.89 25.16
CA ASN A 53 -19.16 19.97 24.13
C ASN A 53 -19.54 18.62 24.73
N ALA A 54 -20.65 18.03 24.27
CA ALA A 54 -21.11 16.71 24.70
C ALA A 54 -20.06 15.61 24.46
N LEU A 55 -19.33 15.67 23.34
CA LEU A 55 -18.23 14.75 23.01
C LEU A 55 -16.92 15.53 22.79
N THR A 56 -15.83 15.02 23.37
CA THR A 56 -14.46 15.45 23.10
C THR A 56 -13.59 14.24 22.77
N VAL A 57 -12.81 14.31 21.70
CA VAL A 57 -11.86 13.24 21.31
C VAL A 57 -10.42 13.70 21.54
N LEU A 58 -9.70 13.06 22.47
CA LEU A 58 -8.28 13.26 22.72
C LEU A 58 -7.46 12.19 21.99
N TYR A 59 -6.60 12.58 21.05
CA TYR A 59 -5.76 11.64 20.31
C TYR A 59 -4.30 12.05 20.27
N GLY A 60 -3.39 11.11 20.04
CA GLY A 60 -1.96 11.40 19.93
C GLY A 60 -1.11 10.14 19.83
N GLN A 61 0.18 10.29 19.54
CA GLN A 61 1.13 9.18 19.46
C GLN A 61 1.15 8.36 20.77
N SER A 62 1.55 7.09 20.65
CA SER A 62 1.83 6.28 21.83
C SER A 62 2.95 6.93 22.65
N GLY A 63 2.94 6.76 23.96
CA GLY A 63 3.97 7.32 24.84
C GLY A 63 3.82 8.80 25.21
N LEU A 64 2.96 9.59 24.53
CA LEU A 64 2.83 11.04 24.83
C LEU A 64 2.17 11.41 26.18
N GLY A 65 1.73 10.42 26.96
CA GLY A 65 1.13 10.63 28.28
C GLY A 65 -0.36 10.95 28.27
N LYS A 66 -1.15 10.43 27.30
CA LYS A 66 -2.61 10.63 27.23
C LYS A 66 -3.33 10.21 28.52
N THR A 67 -3.10 8.98 28.97
CA THR A 67 -3.66 8.46 30.22
C THR A 67 -3.25 9.31 31.43
N SER A 68 -1.96 9.71 31.52
CA SER A 68 -1.48 10.60 32.59
C SER A 68 -2.16 11.98 32.55
N LEU A 69 -2.34 12.57 31.36
CA LEU A 69 -3.03 13.85 31.17
C LEU A 69 -4.48 13.78 31.68
N VAL A 70 -5.19 12.69 31.35
CA VAL A 70 -6.58 12.48 31.74
C VAL A 70 -6.69 12.21 33.24
N GLN A 71 -5.94 11.25 33.77
CA GLN A 71 -6.07 10.81 35.17
C GLN A 71 -5.45 11.80 36.16
N ALA A 72 -4.17 12.17 35.97
CA ALA A 72 -3.43 12.95 36.95
C ALA A 72 -3.76 14.45 36.92
N ALA A 73 -4.32 14.97 35.82
CA ALA A 73 -4.54 16.41 35.68
C ALA A 73 -5.96 16.83 35.32
N LEU A 74 -6.62 16.13 34.40
CA LEU A 74 -7.99 16.47 34.02
C LEU A 74 -8.99 16.09 35.11
N TYR A 75 -8.94 14.86 35.66
CA TYR A 75 -9.92 14.39 36.66
C TYR A 75 -10.01 15.28 37.90
N PRO A 76 -8.91 15.70 38.57
CA PRO A 76 -9.00 16.62 39.71
C PRO A 76 -9.68 17.95 39.34
N LYS A 77 -9.40 18.49 38.16
CA LYS A 77 -9.99 19.74 37.68
C LYS A 77 -11.47 19.59 37.29
N LEU A 78 -11.88 18.42 36.78
CA LEU A 78 -13.29 18.11 36.55
C LEU A 78 -14.04 18.13 37.87
N ARG A 79 -13.54 17.41 38.90
CA ARG A 79 -14.17 17.38 40.23
C ARG A 79 -14.32 18.77 40.82
N ALA A 80 -13.26 19.59 40.75
CA ALA A 80 -13.29 20.97 41.21
C ALA A 80 -14.30 21.86 40.45
N ALA A 81 -14.66 21.50 39.23
CA ALA A 81 -15.63 22.21 38.40
C ALA A 81 -17.06 21.63 38.49
N GLY A 82 -17.34 20.72 39.43
CA GLY A 82 -18.65 20.06 39.56
C GLY A 82 -18.93 19.00 38.51
N LEU A 83 -17.89 18.54 37.79
CA LEU A 83 -17.96 17.44 36.83
C LEU A 83 -17.37 16.17 37.46
N LEU A 84 -18.12 15.06 37.44
CA LEU A 84 -17.68 13.80 38.02
C LEU A 84 -17.00 12.93 36.95
N PRO A 85 -15.67 12.73 36.98
CA PRO A 85 -15.00 11.83 36.06
C PRO A 85 -15.41 10.37 36.33
N VAL A 86 -15.83 9.68 35.27
CA VAL A 86 -16.14 8.26 35.26
C VAL A 86 -15.12 7.57 34.37
N PRO A 87 -14.07 6.94 34.94
CA PRO A 87 -13.06 6.22 34.16
C PRO A 87 -13.66 4.94 33.58
N ILE A 88 -13.65 4.84 32.25
CA ILE A 88 -14.18 3.70 31.51
C ILE A 88 -13.06 3.11 30.67
N ARG A 89 -12.79 1.82 30.91
CA ARG A 89 -11.98 0.99 30.04
C ARG A 89 -12.77 -0.25 29.71
N ILE A 90 -13.23 -0.34 28.46
CA ILE A 90 -14.04 -1.46 28.01
C ILE A 90 -13.17 -2.70 27.92
N THR A 91 -13.65 -3.78 28.50
CA THR A 91 -12.98 -5.08 28.44
C THR A 91 -13.68 -5.95 27.41
N TYR A 92 -12.93 -6.37 26.39
CA TYR A 92 -13.42 -7.17 25.27
C TYR A 92 -13.15 -8.67 25.42
N THR A 93 -12.72 -9.13 26.60
CA THR A 93 -12.59 -10.57 26.92
C THR A 93 -13.96 -11.18 27.24
N ALA A 94 -14.07 -12.51 27.33
CA ALA A 94 -15.31 -13.29 27.55
C ALA A 94 -16.00 -13.03 28.92
N ALA A 95 -16.22 -11.78 29.27
CA ALA A 95 -17.13 -11.36 30.32
C ALA A 95 -18.56 -11.60 29.82
N THR A 96 -19.43 -12.03 30.72
CA THR A 96 -20.88 -12.17 30.51
C THR A 96 -21.58 -10.81 30.33
N ASP A 97 -20.92 -9.72 30.68
CA ASP A 97 -21.54 -8.40 30.81
C ASP A 97 -21.60 -7.67 29.46
N SER A 98 -22.77 -7.11 29.13
CA SER A 98 -22.96 -6.25 27.94
C SER A 98 -22.12 -4.95 28.03
N PRO A 99 -21.82 -4.26 26.91
CA PRO A 99 -21.06 -3.00 26.97
C PRO A 99 -21.73 -1.96 27.88
N ARG A 100 -23.07 -1.94 27.86
CA ARG A 100 -23.93 -1.15 28.73
C ARG A 100 -23.70 -1.46 30.21
N GLU A 101 -23.67 -2.74 30.60
CA GLU A 101 -23.40 -3.15 31.99
C GLU A 101 -21.99 -2.77 32.44
N GLN A 102 -20.99 -2.88 31.56
CA GLN A 102 -19.63 -2.45 31.88
C GLN A 102 -19.56 -0.93 32.15
N ILE A 103 -20.19 -0.12 31.29
CA ILE A 103 -20.29 1.34 31.47
C ILE A 103 -21.04 1.65 32.76
N TRP A 104 -22.17 0.98 33.00
CA TRP A 104 -22.99 1.20 34.18
C TRP A 104 -22.25 0.85 35.48
N ARG A 105 -21.45 -0.22 35.50
CA ARG A 105 -20.60 -0.57 36.65
C ARG A 105 -19.58 0.52 36.93
N CYS A 106 -18.93 1.07 35.92
CA CYS A 106 -18.02 2.21 36.06
C CYS A 106 -18.73 3.45 36.62
N CYS A 107 -19.92 3.78 36.09
CA CYS A 107 -20.75 4.87 36.60
C CYS A 107 -21.11 4.66 38.07
N THR A 108 -21.61 3.48 38.43
CA THR A 108 -22.01 3.13 39.80
C THR A 108 -20.84 3.23 40.77
N ALA A 109 -19.66 2.75 40.38
CA ALA A 109 -18.44 2.88 41.19
C ALA A 109 -18.06 4.35 41.42
N ALA A 110 -18.09 5.18 40.37
CA ALA A 110 -17.79 6.61 40.47
C ALA A 110 -18.82 7.37 41.32
N PHE A 111 -20.12 7.07 41.16
CA PHE A 111 -21.19 7.66 41.96
C PHE A 111 -21.06 7.29 43.44
N THR A 112 -20.80 6.01 43.73
CA THR A 112 -20.64 5.53 45.11
C THR A 112 -19.45 6.19 45.80
N ALA A 113 -18.33 6.37 45.08
CA ALA A 113 -17.14 7.05 45.60
C ALA A 113 -17.42 8.52 46.01
N GLU A 114 -18.35 9.20 45.32
CA GLU A 114 -18.78 10.57 45.64
C GLU A 114 -20.01 10.63 46.57
N GLY A 115 -20.46 9.48 47.09
CA GLY A 115 -21.63 9.40 47.96
C GLY A 115 -22.96 9.74 47.26
N ILE A 116 -23.02 9.63 45.93
CA ILE A 116 -24.22 9.80 45.11
C ILE A 116 -24.93 8.45 45.07
N THR A 117 -26.24 8.43 45.33
CA THR A 117 -27.07 7.22 45.21
C THR A 117 -27.92 7.33 43.95
N PRO A 118 -27.42 6.86 42.79
CA PRO A 118 -28.17 6.91 41.55
C PRO A 118 -29.35 5.91 41.61
N PRO A 119 -30.48 6.19 40.93
CA PRO A 119 -31.48 5.16 40.68
C PRO A 119 -30.84 3.94 39.97
N PRO A 120 -31.27 2.70 40.26
CA PRO A 120 -30.75 1.54 39.55
C PRO A 120 -31.08 1.63 38.06
N LEU A 121 -30.20 1.09 37.21
CA LEU A 121 -30.48 0.91 35.77
C LEU A 121 -31.46 -0.27 35.61
N PRO A 122 -32.71 -0.03 35.16
CA PRO A 122 -33.69 -1.08 34.90
C PRO A 122 -33.23 -2.03 33.79
N GLU A 123 -33.69 -3.28 33.88
CA GLU A 123 -33.39 -4.30 32.89
C GLU A 123 -33.96 -3.88 31.51
N GLY A 124 -33.12 -3.94 30.47
CA GLY A 124 -33.50 -3.52 29.11
C GLY A 124 -33.61 -2.02 28.82
N GLU A 125 -33.31 -1.11 29.76
CA GLU A 125 -33.21 0.34 29.50
C GLU A 125 -31.83 0.69 28.90
N SER A 126 -31.79 1.54 27.86
CA SER A 126 -30.54 2.04 27.24
C SER A 126 -29.86 3.12 28.09
N LEU A 127 -28.59 3.42 27.82
CA LEU A 127 -27.89 4.52 28.50
C LEU A 127 -28.58 5.87 28.22
N TRP A 128 -29.03 6.10 26.98
CA TRP A 128 -29.75 7.33 26.62
C TRP A 128 -31.01 7.50 27.48
N GLU A 129 -31.88 6.49 27.56
CA GLU A 129 -33.10 6.54 28.38
C GLU A 129 -32.81 6.86 29.84
N TYR A 130 -31.80 6.17 30.42
CA TYR A 130 -31.42 6.39 31.80
C TYR A 130 -30.98 7.84 32.09
N PHE A 131 -30.15 8.43 31.23
CA PHE A 131 -29.68 9.81 31.41
C PHE A 131 -30.78 10.87 31.17
N HIS A 132 -31.79 10.57 30.36
CA HIS A 132 -32.85 11.53 29.99
C HIS A 132 -34.10 11.41 30.87
N ARG A 133 -34.23 10.37 31.69
CA ARG A 133 -35.39 10.19 32.57
C ARG A 133 -35.51 11.31 33.60
N HIS A 134 -36.70 11.88 33.77
CA HIS A 134 -36.94 13.00 34.70
C HIS A 134 -36.62 12.66 36.17
N THR A 135 -36.74 11.39 36.56
CA THR A 135 -36.47 10.91 37.92
C THR A 135 -34.98 10.75 38.24
N VAL A 136 -34.10 10.78 37.23
CA VAL A 136 -32.65 10.65 37.42
C VAL A 136 -32.05 12.04 37.57
N ARG A 137 -31.51 12.35 38.74
CA ARG A 137 -30.71 13.56 39.00
C ARG A 137 -29.46 13.15 39.78
N PHE A 138 -28.30 13.63 39.36
CA PHE A 138 -27.04 13.35 40.06
C PHE A 138 -26.75 14.49 41.02
N VAL A 139 -27.04 14.28 42.30
CA VAL A 139 -26.80 15.24 43.38
C VAL A 139 -25.92 14.60 44.45
N THR A 140 -24.95 15.36 44.96
CA THR A 140 -24.13 14.94 46.10
C THR A 140 -24.96 14.89 47.38
N LYS A 141 -24.40 14.33 48.47
CA LYS A 141 -25.02 14.39 49.81
C LYS A 141 -25.27 15.82 50.30
N SER A 142 -24.50 16.80 49.81
CA SER A 142 -24.66 18.22 50.10
C SER A 142 -25.69 18.93 49.22
N GLY A 143 -26.37 18.20 48.31
CA GLY A 143 -27.42 18.74 47.44
C GLY A 143 -26.91 19.49 46.21
N HIS A 144 -25.61 19.41 45.89
CA HIS A 144 -25.06 20.05 44.70
C HIS A 144 -25.22 19.14 43.47
N PRO A 145 -25.72 19.68 42.33
CA PRO A 145 -25.80 18.92 41.09
C PRO A 145 -24.40 18.66 40.53
N VAL A 146 -24.19 17.46 39.98
CA VAL A 146 -22.95 17.06 39.32
C VAL A 146 -23.21 16.55 37.90
N VAL A 147 -22.25 16.78 37.01
CA VAL A 147 -22.31 16.36 35.60
C VAL A 147 -21.33 15.19 35.39
N PRO A 148 -21.79 13.96 35.10
CA PRO A 148 -20.89 12.84 34.85
C PRO A 148 -20.10 13.02 33.55
N VAL A 149 -18.81 12.69 33.57
CA VAL A 149 -17.91 12.70 32.40
C VAL A 149 -17.44 11.28 32.13
N LEU A 150 -18.06 10.63 31.14
CA LEU A 150 -17.75 9.28 30.71
C LEU A 150 -16.45 9.29 29.91
N ALA A 151 -15.34 8.93 30.56
CA ALA A 151 -14.00 9.01 29.99
C ALA A 151 -13.51 7.63 29.54
N PHE A 152 -13.63 7.36 28.23
CA PHE A 152 -13.18 6.15 27.57
C PHE A 152 -11.69 6.26 27.24
N ASP A 153 -10.85 5.53 27.96
CA ASP A 153 -9.41 5.43 27.64
C ASP A 153 -9.12 4.22 26.76
N GLN A 154 -8.07 4.31 25.94
CA GLN A 154 -7.66 3.28 24.97
C GLN A 154 -8.79 2.83 24.03
N PHE A 155 -9.59 3.78 23.54
CA PHE A 155 -10.76 3.49 22.71
C PHE A 155 -10.40 2.81 21.39
N GLU A 156 -9.14 2.86 20.95
CA GLU A 156 -8.66 2.05 19.83
C GLU A 156 -8.89 0.54 20.00
N GLU A 157 -9.02 0.05 21.24
CA GLU A 157 -9.31 -1.35 21.54
C GLU A 157 -10.65 -1.82 20.92
N LEU A 158 -11.59 -0.90 20.65
CA LEU A 158 -12.82 -1.18 19.90
C LEU A 158 -12.54 -1.69 18.48
N PHE A 159 -11.55 -1.09 17.82
CA PHE A 159 -11.22 -1.39 16.43
C PHE A 159 -10.28 -2.59 16.30
N THR A 160 -9.56 -2.94 17.37
CA THR A 160 -8.62 -4.05 17.39
C THR A 160 -9.22 -5.31 18.04
N ILE A 161 -9.57 -5.26 19.32
CA ILE A 161 -10.05 -6.42 20.09
C ILE A 161 -11.55 -6.61 19.90
N GLY A 162 -12.33 -5.53 19.90
CA GLY A 162 -13.78 -5.56 19.80
C GLY A 162 -14.35 -6.02 18.45
N SER A 163 -13.60 -5.83 17.36
CA SER A 163 -14.03 -6.15 15.98
C SER A 163 -13.90 -7.64 15.61
N GLU A 164 -13.08 -8.41 16.34
CA GLU A 164 -12.71 -9.78 15.97
C GLU A 164 -13.16 -10.88 16.97
N ARG A 165 -13.51 -10.54 18.22
CA ARG A 165 -13.74 -11.54 19.28
C ARG A 165 -15.14 -11.62 19.88
N SER A 166 -16.07 -10.77 19.48
CA SER A 166 -17.48 -11.01 19.82
C SER A 166 -17.98 -12.12 18.89
N ALA A 167 -18.26 -13.30 19.44
CA ALA A 167 -18.79 -14.45 18.69
C ALA A 167 -20.06 -14.11 17.89
N ASP A 168 -20.68 -12.99 18.25
CA ASP A 168 -21.71 -12.29 17.55
C ASP A 168 -21.22 -10.84 17.40
N ARG A 169 -21.08 -10.26 16.19
CA ARG A 169 -20.58 -8.87 15.97
C ARG A 169 -21.47 -7.77 16.60
N SER A 170 -22.33 -8.14 17.55
CA SER A 170 -23.22 -7.33 18.34
C SER A 170 -22.46 -6.48 19.35
N PHE A 171 -21.54 -7.00 20.16
CA PHE A 171 -20.93 -6.21 21.27
C PHE A 171 -20.35 -4.84 20.85
N ALA A 172 -19.51 -4.81 19.81
CA ALA A 172 -18.93 -3.56 19.30
C ALA A 172 -19.99 -2.66 18.66
N ARG A 173 -21.01 -3.25 18.02
CA ARG A 173 -22.15 -2.52 17.46
C ARG A 173 -23.01 -1.92 18.56
N ASP A 174 -23.34 -2.69 19.59
CA ASP A 174 -24.15 -2.30 20.74
C ASP A 174 -23.45 -1.18 21.51
N LEU A 175 -22.13 -1.27 21.72
CA LEU A 175 -21.34 -0.18 22.31
C LEU A 175 -21.41 1.10 21.46
N VAL A 176 -21.25 0.97 20.14
CA VAL A 176 -21.35 2.12 19.22
C VAL A 176 -22.75 2.70 19.20
N ASP A 177 -23.79 1.86 19.27
CA ASP A 177 -25.19 2.29 19.24
C ASP A 177 -25.59 3.00 20.53
N GLU A 178 -25.16 2.49 21.69
CA GLU A 178 -25.32 3.16 22.99
C GLU A 178 -24.60 4.51 23.02
N LEU A 179 -23.34 4.56 22.54
CA LEU A 179 -22.58 5.81 22.48
C LEU A 179 -23.16 6.82 21.49
N ALA A 180 -23.58 6.36 20.30
CA ALA A 180 -24.16 7.21 19.29
C ALA A 180 -25.49 7.82 19.76
N ALA A 181 -26.34 7.03 20.41
CA ALA A 181 -27.59 7.55 20.98
C ALA A 181 -27.30 8.65 22.03
N LEU A 182 -26.35 8.38 22.93
CA LEU A 182 -25.97 9.31 24.00
C LEU A 182 -25.30 10.59 23.46
N VAL A 183 -24.37 10.48 22.51
CA VAL A 183 -23.61 11.63 21.97
C VAL A 183 -24.45 12.49 21.04
N GLU A 184 -25.24 11.89 20.15
CA GLU A 184 -26.04 12.60 19.15
C GLU A 184 -27.38 13.11 19.71
N ASN A 185 -27.62 12.93 21.02
CA ASN A 185 -28.85 13.30 21.70
C ASN A 185 -30.12 12.71 21.07
N ARG A 186 -30.04 11.47 20.59
CA ARG A 186 -31.17 10.84 19.89
C ARG A 186 -31.44 9.45 20.42
N PRO A 187 -32.71 9.11 20.71
CA PRO A 187 -33.05 7.74 21.05
C PRO A 187 -32.64 6.78 19.92
N SER A 188 -32.34 5.52 20.26
CA SER A 188 -32.10 4.49 19.24
C SER A 188 -33.41 4.08 18.58
N GLU A 189 -33.33 3.46 17.40
CA GLU A 189 -34.52 2.95 16.67
C GLU A 189 -35.39 2.01 17.53
N VAL A 190 -34.77 1.26 18.44
CA VAL A 190 -35.48 0.36 19.37
C VAL A 190 -36.30 1.16 20.39
N VAL A 191 -35.78 2.29 20.87
CA VAL A 191 -36.45 3.20 21.81
C VAL A 191 -37.57 3.95 21.09
N GLU A 192 -37.31 4.47 19.89
CA GLU A 192 -38.32 5.14 19.06
C GLU A 192 -39.52 4.22 18.78
N GLY A 193 -39.27 2.98 18.37
CA GLY A 193 -40.34 2.00 18.14
C GLY A 193 -41.10 1.60 19.43
N ARG A 194 -40.56 1.83 20.63
CA ARG A 194 -41.32 1.71 21.89
C ARG A 194 -42.19 2.95 22.11
N PHE A 195 -41.70 4.15 21.83
CA PHE A 195 -42.49 5.39 21.93
C PHE A 195 -43.64 5.42 20.93
N GLU A 196 -43.46 4.91 19.72
CA GLU A 196 -44.55 4.79 18.74
C GLU A 196 -45.66 3.82 19.20
N ARG A 197 -45.28 2.73 19.88
CA ARG A 197 -46.23 1.74 20.43
C ARG A 197 -46.94 2.23 21.68
N ASP A 198 -46.26 3.00 22.52
CA ASP A 198 -46.83 3.62 23.71
C ASP A 198 -46.38 5.09 23.85
N PRO A 199 -47.12 6.03 23.23
CA PRO A 199 -46.80 7.46 23.26
C PRO A 199 -46.76 8.08 24.67
N LYS A 200 -47.36 7.43 25.68
CA LYS A 200 -47.33 7.94 27.07
C LYS A 200 -45.95 7.84 27.70
N LEU A 201 -45.08 6.96 27.19
CA LEU A 201 -43.70 6.82 27.66
C LEU A 201 -42.85 8.07 27.39
N VAL A 202 -43.17 8.82 26.33
CA VAL A 202 -42.44 10.06 25.95
C VAL A 202 -42.42 11.07 27.09
N ALA A 203 -43.51 11.18 27.88
CA ALA A 203 -43.62 12.12 28.99
C ALA A 203 -42.69 11.81 30.18
N GLN A 204 -41.96 10.69 30.17
CA GLN A 204 -41.01 10.31 31.22
C GLN A 204 -39.58 10.81 30.95
N PHE A 205 -39.30 11.28 29.73
CA PHE A 205 -37.96 11.62 29.25
C PHE A 205 -37.86 13.09 28.82
N ASP A 206 -36.72 13.70 29.12
CA ASP A 206 -36.35 15.06 28.74
C ASP A 206 -35.38 15.01 27.56
N PHE A 207 -35.87 15.22 26.34
CA PHE A 207 -35.08 15.06 25.10
C PHE A 207 -34.02 16.15 24.89
N ASP A 208 -34.17 17.31 25.55
CA ASP A 208 -33.22 18.42 25.41
C ASP A 208 -32.08 18.35 26.44
N ARG A 209 -32.18 17.42 27.40
CA ARG A 209 -31.25 17.30 28.51
C ARG A 209 -29.95 16.59 28.14
N GLN A 210 -28.84 17.31 28.24
CA GLN A 210 -27.48 16.73 28.15
C GLN A 210 -26.60 17.16 29.33
N ASP A 211 -26.94 16.70 30.54
CA ASP A 211 -26.16 16.92 31.76
C ASP A 211 -25.11 15.83 32.01
N TYR A 212 -24.50 15.34 30.93
CA TYR A 212 -23.35 14.44 30.92
C TYR A 212 -22.36 14.85 29.83
N ARG A 213 -21.13 14.36 29.90
CA ARG A 213 -20.08 14.57 28.88
C ARG A 213 -19.40 13.25 28.55
N VAL A 214 -18.89 13.14 27.33
CA VAL A 214 -18.14 11.98 26.85
C VAL A 214 -16.76 12.44 26.41
N LEU A 215 -15.73 11.77 26.93
CA LEU A 215 -14.34 11.95 26.53
C LEU A 215 -13.84 10.62 25.96
N ILE A 216 -13.36 10.63 24.72
CA ILE A 216 -12.75 9.47 24.08
C ILE A 216 -11.26 9.73 23.92
N SER A 217 -10.41 8.89 24.51
CA SER A 217 -8.97 8.91 24.27
C SER A 217 -8.53 7.74 23.38
N LEU A 218 -7.72 8.05 22.36
CA LEU A 218 -7.16 7.01 21.48
C LEU A 218 -5.79 7.34 20.90
N ARG A 219 -5.15 6.32 20.32
CA ARG A 219 -3.96 6.49 19.48
C ARG A 219 -4.28 7.19 18.15
N GLU A 220 -3.37 8.08 17.70
CA GLU A 220 -3.57 8.81 16.43
C GLU A 220 -3.65 7.89 15.21
N ASP A 221 -3.04 6.69 15.28
CA ASP A 221 -3.16 5.65 14.25
C ASP A 221 -4.60 5.15 14.02
N TYR A 222 -5.50 5.34 14.99
CA TYR A 222 -6.87 4.88 14.89
C TYR A 222 -7.86 6.01 14.59
N LEU A 223 -7.39 7.23 14.36
CA LEU A 223 -8.24 8.37 13.99
C LEU A 223 -9.03 8.12 12.69
N ALA A 224 -8.41 7.44 11.71
CA ALA A 224 -9.12 7.05 10.48
C ALA A 224 -10.24 6.03 10.73
N HIS A 225 -10.13 5.20 11.77
CA HIS A 225 -11.18 4.26 12.16
C HIS A 225 -12.35 4.97 12.87
N LEU A 226 -12.10 6.09 13.56
CA LEU A 226 -13.19 6.95 14.05
C LEU A 226 -14.04 7.55 12.92
N HIS A 227 -13.48 7.80 11.73
CA HIS A 227 -14.28 8.22 10.57
C HIS A 227 -15.32 7.18 10.15
N TRP A 228 -15.11 5.88 10.43
CA TRP A 228 -16.14 4.87 10.18
C TRP A 228 -17.36 5.06 11.09
N LEU A 229 -17.13 5.51 12.33
CA LEU A 229 -18.19 5.83 13.29
C LEU A 229 -18.99 7.08 12.91
N SER A 230 -18.44 7.99 12.08
CA SER A 230 -19.12 9.24 11.72
C SER A 230 -20.45 9.06 10.98
N ARG A 231 -20.74 7.85 10.46
CA ARG A 231 -22.04 7.51 9.87
C ARG A 231 -23.16 7.40 10.93
N LYS A 232 -22.84 6.88 12.11
CA LYS A 232 -23.79 6.71 13.23
C LYS A 232 -23.62 7.78 14.31
N MET A 233 -22.42 8.35 14.43
CA MET A 233 -22.07 9.39 15.42
C MET A 233 -21.30 10.53 14.72
N PRO A 234 -21.97 11.38 13.91
CA PRO A 234 -21.33 12.51 13.21
C PRO A 234 -20.47 13.45 14.08
N SER A 235 -20.80 13.61 15.37
CA SER A 235 -20.07 14.50 16.27
C SER A 235 -18.66 14.00 16.62
N VAL A 236 -18.33 12.73 16.33
CA VAL A 236 -17.01 12.13 16.62
C VAL A 236 -15.84 12.79 15.89
N THR A 237 -16.09 13.55 14.83
CA THR A 237 -15.04 14.25 14.07
C THR A 237 -14.99 15.76 14.33
N GLN A 238 -15.89 16.31 15.14
CA GLN A 238 -16.09 17.76 15.24
C GLN A 238 -15.18 18.40 16.31
N ASN A 239 -15.04 17.77 17.48
CA ASN A 239 -14.31 18.33 18.62
C ASN A 239 -13.15 17.42 19.04
N ASN A 240 -12.06 17.50 18.27
CA ASN A 240 -10.88 16.67 18.46
C ASN A 240 -9.70 17.52 18.95
N MET A 241 -8.89 16.96 19.84
CA MET A 241 -7.67 17.56 20.37
C MET A 241 -6.50 16.59 20.19
N ARG A 242 -5.46 17.04 19.48
CA ARG A 242 -4.21 16.29 19.34
C ARG A 242 -3.27 16.61 20.50
N LEU A 243 -2.80 15.59 21.21
CA LEU A 243 -1.69 15.69 22.14
C LEU A 243 -0.37 15.59 21.37
N THR A 244 0.51 16.57 21.54
CA THR A 244 1.83 16.65 20.90
C THR A 244 2.95 16.31 21.90
N PRO A 245 4.20 16.05 21.47
CA PRO A 245 5.33 15.93 22.39
C PRO A 245 5.53 17.19 23.25
N LEU A 246 6.32 17.08 24.33
CA LEU A 246 6.67 18.23 25.16
C LEU A 246 7.64 19.13 24.38
N ASP A 247 7.50 20.45 24.50
CA ASP A 247 8.64 21.32 24.20
C ASP A 247 9.62 21.28 25.37
N GLY A 248 10.87 21.70 25.17
CA GLY A 248 11.85 21.52 26.23
C GLY A 248 11.59 22.40 27.46
N VAL A 249 10.88 23.53 27.38
CA VAL A 249 10.47 24.29 28.58
C VAL A 249 9.48 23.47 29.41
N ARG A 250 8.47 22.91 28.75
CA ARG A 250 7.50 22.01 29.39
C ARG A 250 8.15 20.74 29.90
N ALA A 251 9.15 20.21 29.20
CA ALA A 251 9.95 19.07 29.64
C ALA A 251 10.79 19.40 30.87
N LEU A 252 11.40 20.60 30.91
CA LEU A 252 12.16 21.06 32.06
C LEU A 252 11.26 21.18 33.30
N ASP A 253 10.06 21.72 33.13
CA ASP A 253 9.03 21.76 34.18
C ASP A 253 8.64 20.36 34.67
N ALA A 254 8.51 19.39 33.75
CA ALA A 254 8.22 18.00 34.05
C ALA A 254 9.36 17.26 34.79
N VAL A 255 10.57 17.82 34.80
CA VAL A 255 11.70 17.30 35.59
C VAL A 255 11.82 18.07 36.91
N ILE A 256 11.96 19.39 36.86
CA ILE A 256 12.30 20.22 38.03
C ILE A 256 11.19 20.22 39.07
N LYS A 257 9.93 20.44 38.68
CA LYS A 257 8.82 20.58 39.62
C LYS A 257 8.54 19.30 40.42
N PRO A 258 8.50 18.09 39.82
CA PRO A 258 8.38 16.86 40.59
C PRO A 258 9.67 16.48 41.33
N GLY A 259 10.84 16.74 40.74
CA GLY A 259 12.13 16.40 41.34
C GLY A 259 12.51 17.25 42.55
N GLY A 260 12.15 18.54 42.55
CA GLY A 260 12.47 19.46 43.63
C GLY A 260 13.95 19.43 44.02
N ARG A 261 14.24 19.04 45.27
CA ARG A 261 15.61 18.91 45.79
C ARG A 261 16.43 17.77 45.18
N LEU A 262 15.79 16.83 44.46
CA LEU A 262 16.43 15.63 43.92
C LEU A 262 17.16 15.87 42.59
N VAL A 263 16.99 17.02 41.94
CA VAL A 263 17.58 17.30 40.64
C VAL A 263 17.97 18.77 40.55
N THR A 264 19.20 19.07 40.15
CA THR A 264 19.62 20.46 39.91
C THR A 264 19.03 20.98 38.59
N ARG A 265 18.94 22.30 38.44
CA ARG A 265 18.42 22.90 37.20
C ARG A 265 19.31 22.55 36.00
N GLU A 266 20.61 22.50 36.23
CA GLU A 266 21.64 22.14 35.26
C GLU A 266 21.52 20.67 34.86
N ALA A 267 21.29 19.77 35.82
CA ALA A 267 21.06 18.36 35.55
C ALA A 267 19.75 18.14 34.77
N ALA A 268 18.67 18.83 35.15
CA ALA A 268 17.40 18.75 34.43
C ALA A 268 17.53 19.24 32.98
N ALA A 269 18.27 20.32 32.74
CA ALA A 269 18.59 20.82 31.41
C ALA A 269 19.39 19.80 30.59
N ALA A 270 20.39 19.15 31.20
CA ALA A 270 21.19 18.10 30.56
C ALA A 270 20.33 16.88 30.18
N ILE A 271 19.43 16.43 31.06
CA ILE A 271 18.49 15.33 30.80
C ILE A 271 17.58 15.69 29.61
N VAL A 272 16.98 16.88 29.61
CA VAL A 272 16.07 17.33 28.56
C VAL A 272 16.78 17.39 27.19
N ARG A 273 17.99 17.93 27.14
CA ARG A 273 18.80 17.99 25.90
C ARG A 273 19.15 16.60 25.39
N TYR A 274 19.55 15.70 26.28
CA TYR A 274 19.90 14.33 25.90
C TYR A 274 18.70 13.55 25.33
N VAL A 275 17.56 13.63 26.01
CA VAL A 275 16.31 12.96 25.57
C VAL A 275 15.81 13.56 24.25
N ALA A 276 16.02 14.86 24.01
CA ALA A 276 15.70 15.47 22.72
C ALA A 276 16.65 15.02 21.60
N GLY A 277 17.97 14.93 21.85
CA GLY A 277 18.97 14.50 20.88
C GLY A 277 18.76 13.05 20.39
N THR A 278 18.38 12.15 21.30
CA THR A 278 18.01 10.76 20.95
C THR A 278 16.71 10.66 20.15
N SER A 279 15.85 11.70 20.16
CA SER A 279 14.69 11.81 19.29
C SER A 279 15.00 12.44 17.92
N ASP A 280 16.08 13.23 17.85
CA ASP A 280 16.54 13.97 16.67
C ASP A 280 17.50 13.17 15.75
N GLU A 281 18.01 12.00 16.15
CA GLU A 281 18.74 11.07 15.26
C GLU A 281 17.93 10.62 14.02
N ARG A 282 16.62 10.92 13.97
CA ARG A 282 15.76 10.73 12.78
C ARG A 282 15.85 11.87 11.76
N ARG A 283 16.73 12.86 11.98
CA ARG A 283 16.94 14.02 11.11
C ARG A 283 18.41 14.20 10.74
N GLU A 284 18.97 13.24 10.02
CA GLU A 284 20.10 13.55 9.15
C GLU A 284 19.71 13.46 7.68
N GLN A 285 19.58 14.63 7.07
CA GLN A 285 20.13 14.94 5.75
C GLN A 285 20.05 16.46 5.50
N GLY A 286 21.17 17.15 5.74
CA GLY A 286 21.53 18.41 5.08
C GLY A 286 21.31 19.70 5.87
N LEU A 287 22.42 20.41 6.13
CA LEU A 287 22.56 21.80 6.65
C LEU A 287 22.50 22.01 8.17
N ALA A 288 23.35 21.27 8.88
CA ALA A 288 23.76 21.56 10.25
C ALA A 288 24.53 22.90 10.35
N GLY A 289 24.06 23.82 11.22
CA GLY A 289 24.82 24.97 11.69
C GLY A 289 24.45 26.32 11.06
N LEU A 290 23.24 26.85 11.31
CA LEU A 290 22.92 28.28 11.17
C LEU A 290 22.44 28.83 12.52
N PRO A 291 22.58 30.14 12.80
CA PRO A 291 22.14 30.72 14.06
C PRO A 291 20.62 30.82 14.13
N ASP A 292 20.09 30.89 15.35
CA ASP A 292 18.67 31.14 15.59
C ASP A 292 18.28 32.57 15.15
N PRO A 293 17.17 32.76 14.39
CA PRO A 293 16.78 34.07 13.85
C PRO A 293 16.38 35.12 14.88
N ASP A 294 16.13 34.71 16.12
CA ASP A 294 15.75 35.59 17.22
C ASP A 294 16.93 35.91 18.14
N THR A 295 17.94 35.04 18.24
CA THR A 295 19.04 35.21 19.20
C THR A 295 20.43 35.43 18.58
N GLY A 296 20.63 35.10 17.30
CA GLY A 296 21.93 35.27 16.62
C GLY A 296 23.02 34.24 17.00
N ASP A 297 22.68 33.22 17.80
CA ASP A 297 23.66 32.29 18.38
C ASP A 297 23.96 31.06 17.53
N PHE A 298 25.24 30.66 17.44
CA PHE A 298 25.71 29.59 16.57
C PHE A 298 25.40 28.18 17.14
N ARG A 299 24.63 27.37 16.40
CA ARG A 299 24.42 25.95 16.74
C ARG A 299 25.71 25.12 16.61
N SER A 300 26.35 24.84 17.74
CA SER A 300 27.17 23.64 17.96
C SER A 300 26.23 22.46 18.20
N HIS A 301 26.48 21.33 17.55
CA HIS A 301 25.59 20.16 17.54
C HIS A 301 25.36 19.49 18.90
N ASN A 302 25.99 19.95 20.00
CA ASN A 302 25.80 19.34 21.31
C ASN A 302 25.52 20.27 22.49
N ASP A 303 25.36 21.60 22.32
CA ASP A 303 25.16 22.48 23.51
C ASP A 303 24.18 23.66 23.43
N ALA A 304 23.60 24.00 22.28
CA ALA A 304 22.78 25.23 22.18
C ALA A 304 21.53 25.10 21.30
N THR A 305 20.78 24.01 21.42
CA THR A 305 19.34 24.11 21.16
C THR A 305 18.75 24.79 22.38
N SER A 306 18.22 26.01 22.23
CA SER A 306 17.45 26.65 23.28
C SER A 306 16.41 25.64 23.75
N ILE A 307 16.33 25.42 25.07
CA ILE A 307 15.47 24.39 25.67
C ILE A 307 14.04 24.55 25.13
N GLU A 308 13.60 25.78 24.90
CA GLU A 308 12.33 26.17 24.31
C GLU A 308 12.01 25.49 22.97
N SER A 309 13.04 25.20 22.14
CA SER A 309 12.88 24.64 20.80
C SER A 309 13.03 23.12 20.72
N LEU A 310 13.42 22.47 21.82
CA LEU A 310 13.56 21.02 21.87
C LEU A 310 12.19 20.36 21.83
N THR A 311 12.10 19.24 21.13
CA THR A 311 10.93 18.34 21.19
C THR A 311 11.32 17.11 22.00
N VAL A 312 10.54 16.78 23.03
CA VAL A 312 10.90 15.75 24.01
C VAL A 312 9.77 14.74 24.16
N ASP A 313 10.11 13.45 24.08
CA ASP A 313 9.19 12.37 24.39
C ASP A 313 9.01 12.27 25.92
N PRO A 314 7.78 12.45 26.45
CA PRO A 314 7.55 12.45 27.89
C PRO A 314 7.74 11.09 28.56
N SER A 315 7.51 9.98 27.84
CA SER A 315 7.72 8.63 28.38
C SER A 315 9.21 8.31 28.50
N LEU A 316 10.00 8.73 27.50
CA LEU A 316 11.45 8.61 27.54
C LEU A 316 12.03 9.52 28.63
N LEU A 317 11.53 10.76 28.74
CA LEU A 317 11.94 11.69 29.79
C LEU A 317 11.71 11.11 31.19
N SER A 318 10.53 10.54 31.45
CA SER A 318 10.21 9.94 32.75
C SER A 318 11.08 8.72 33.05
N LEU A 319 11.37 7.89 32.04
CA LEU A 319 12.29 6.76 32.17
C LEU A 319 13.71 7.22 32.55
N PHE A 320 14.25 8.20 31.84
CA PHE A 320 15.58 8.75 32.11
C PHE A 320 15.69 9.31 33.53
N CYS A 321 14.70 10.11 33.96
CA CYS A 321 14.68 10.64 35.33
C CYS A 321 14.55 9.54 36.39
N SER A 322 13.74 8.51 36.14
CA SER A 322 13.58 7.38 37.07
C SER A 322 14.89 6.59 37.23
N GLU A 323 15.57 6.28 36.12
CA GLU A 323 16.84 5.54 36.13
C GLU A 323 17.98 6.33 36.79
N LEU A 324 18.08 7.63 36.50
CA LEU A 324 19.05 8.51 37.16
C LEU A 324 18.76 8.67 38.66
N ASN A 325 17.49 8.70 39.07
CA ASN A 325 17.12 8.74 40.48
C ASN A 325 17.45 7.43 41.21
N ASN A 326 17.27 6.28 40.55
CA ASN A 326 17.73 5.00 41.09
C ASN A 326 19.25 4.99 41.27
N LYS A 327 20.00 5.47 40.28
CA LYS A 327 21.47 5.56 40.35
C LYS A 327 21.93 6.49 41.47
N ARG A 328 21.27 7.64 41.63
CA ARG A 328 21.46 8.56 42.76
C ARG A 328 21.30 7.83 44.10
N LYS A 329 20.27 6.99 44.25
CA LYS A 329 20.02 6.23 45.48
C LYS A 329 21.07 5.14 45.70
N ASP A 330 21.45 4.42 44.64
CA ASP A 330 22.47 3.36 44.69
C ASP A 330 23.85 3.92 45.10
N GLU A 331 24.18 5.14 44.67
CA GLU A 331 25.42 5.85 45.01
C GLU A 331 25.29 6.74 46.26
N ALA A 332 24.16 6.69 46.96
CA ALA A 332 23.85 7.49 48.15
C ALA A 332 24.04 9.02 47.94
N LEU A 333 23.76 9.51 46.73
CA LEU A 333 23.88 10.93 46.37
C LEU A 333 22.65 11.75 46.81
N PRO A 334 22.84 13.02 47.22
CA PRO A 334 21.73 13.87 47.67
C PRO A 334 20.83 14.35 46.52
N ALA A 335 21.37 14.48 45.29
CA ALA A 335 20.65 14.95 44.10
C ALA A 335 21.26 14.36 42.82
N ILE A 336 20.50 14.37 41.73
CA ILE A 336 20.96 14.12 40.36
C ILE A 336 21.71 15.37 39.90
N THR A 337 23.00 15.22 39.61
CA THR A 337 23.89 16.30 39.18
C THR A 337 24.24 16.18 37.68
N PRO A 338 24.74 17.24 37.02
CA PRO A 338 25.18 17.16 35.63
C PRO A 338 26.24 16.07 35.39
N GLU A 339 27.13 15.84 36.35
CA GLU A 339 28.17 14.81 36.27
C GLU A 339 27.58 13.40 36.28
N LEU A 340 26.52 13.19 37.09
CA LEU A 340 25.79 11.92 37.12
C LEU A 340 25.06 11.68 35.79
N VAL A 341 24.50 12.74 35.19
CA VAL A 341 23.89 12.66 33.85
C VAL A 341 24.96 12.31 32.82
N GLU A 342 26.08 13.04 32.77
CA GLU A 342 27.18 12.86 31.81
C GLU A 342 27.75 11.44 31.85
N SER A 343 28.09 10.97 33.05
CA SER A 343 28.71 9.65 33.26
C SER A 343 27.79 8.47 32.94
N ASN A 344 26.48 8.69 32.85
CA ASN A 344 25.50 7.63 32.60
C ASN A 344 24.75 7.80 31.27
N ARG A 345 25.11 8.78 30.42
CA ARG A 345 24.40 9.12 29.17
C ARG A 345 24.14 7.88 28.30
N GLU A 346 25.16 7.08 28.03
CA GLU A 346 25.08 5.93 27.12
C GLU A 346 24.53 4.66 27.78
N ASP A 347 24.58 4.57 29.11
CA ASP A 347 24.28 3.35 29.85
C ASP A 347 22.89 3.32 30.47
N ILE A 348 22.13 4.42 30.51
CA ILE A 348 20.79 4.45 31.14
C ILE A 348 19.86 3.38 30.55
N LEU A 349 19.76 3.28 29.22
CA LEU A 349 18.89 2.30 28.58
C LEU A 349 19.44 0.88 28.69
N ARG A 350 20.78 0.73 28.68
CA ARG A 350 21.47 -0.56 28.90
C ARG A 350 21.22 -1.08 30.31
N ASN A 351 21.28 -0.20 31.30
CA ASN A 351 21.04 -0.49 32.71
C ASN A 351 19.57 -0.83 32.96
N PHE A 352 18.63 -0.09 32.37
CA PHE A 352 17.22 -0.46 32.38
C PHE A 352 17.00 -1.86 31.82
N TYR A 353 17.57 -2.16 30.65
CA TYR A 353 17.47 -3.49 30.03
C TYR A 353 18.08 -4.59 30.92
N ALA A 354 19.28 -4.37 31.46
CA ALA A 354 19.96 -5.31 32.34
C ALA A 354 19.17 -5.56 33.63
N ARG A 355 18.62 -4.51 34.25
CA ARG A 355 17.78 -4.56 35.46
C ARG A 355 16.46 -5.27 35.18
N ALA A 356 15.82 -4.99 34.05
CA ALA A 356 14.59 -5.65 33.63
C ALA A 356 14.79 -7.17 33.43
N LEU A 357 16.01 -7.58 33.07
CA LEU A 357 16.40 -8.99 32.96
C LEU A 357 17.07 -9.58 34.21
N ALA A 358 17.29 -8.77 35.25
CA ALA A 358 17.96 -9.23 36.46
C ALA A 358 17.17 -10.36 37.12
N LYS A 359 17.90 -11.39 37.57
CA LYS A 359 17.38 -12.61 38.20
C LYS A 359 16.46 -13.47 37.31
N LEU A 360 16.46 -13.24 35.99
CA LEU A 360 15.75 -14.08 35.02
C LEU A 360 16.71 -15.06 34.31
N PRO A 361 16.24 -16.23 33.86
CA PRO A 361 17.07 -17.19 33.12
C PRO A 361 17.66 -16.61 31.83
N GLU A 362 18.85 -17.04 31.43
CA GLU A 362 19.53 -16.58 30.21
C GLU A 362 18.69 -16.81 28.94
N GLY A 363 17.88 -17.88 28.92
CA GLY A 363 16.93 -18.17 27.83
C GLY A 363 15.92 -17.04 27.54
N VAL A 364 15.62 -16.18 28.54
CA VAL A 364 14.77 -14.99 28.36
C VAL A 364 15.49 -13.95 27.51
N ARG A 365 16.79 -13.72 27.78
CA ARG A 365 17.61 -12.75 27.03
C ARG A 365 17.72 -13.18 25.56
N HIS A 366 18.02 -14.46 25.30
CA HIS A 366 18.05 -15.01 23.94
C HIS A 366 16.71 -14.86 23.21
N PHE A 367 15.59 -15.10 23.90
CA PHE A 367 14.27 -14.91 23.32
C PHE A 367 14.06 -13.46 22.85
N ILE A 368 14.37 -12.49 23.69
CA ILE A 368 14.19 -11.07 23.35
C ILE A 368 15.13 -10.67 22.19
N GLU A 369 16.41 -11.01 22.28
CA GLU A 369 17.43 -10.62 21.30
C GLU A 369 17.20 -11.21 19.90
N GLU A 370 16.72 -12.45 19.81
CA GLU A 370 16.59 -13.18 18.55
C GLU A 370 15.16 -13.18 17.99
N SER A 371 14.15 -12.95 18.83
CA SER A 371 12.74 -13.18 18.45
C SER A 371 11.85 -11.93 18.49
N LEU A 372 12.31 -10.86 19.14
CA LEU A 372 11.61 -9.57 19.19
C LEU A 372 12.34 -8.45 18.42
N LEU A 373 13.37 -8.82 17.66
CA LEU A 373 14.07 -7.97 16.70
C LEU A 373 14.12 -8.63 15.33
N THR A 374 14.09 -7.84 14.27
CA THR A 374 14.46 -8.28 12.92
C THR A 374 15.97 -8.58 12.86
N GLU A 375 16.43 -9.24 11.78
CA GLU A 375 17.88 -9.41 11.53
C GLU A 375 18.60 -8.05 11.49
N SER A 376 17.99 -7.05 10.83
CA SER A 376 18.46 -5.66 10.75
C SER A 376 18.36 -4.87 12.08
N GLY A 377 17.70 -5.43 13.10
CA GLY A 377 17.64 -4.87 14.45
C GLY A 377 16.53 -3.86 14.69
N PHE A 378 15.46 -3.89 13.89
CA PHE A 378 14.22 -3.17 14.18
C PHE A 378 13.30 -4.01 15.08
N ARG A 379 12.37 -3.36 15.78
CA ARG A 379 11.39 -4.04 16.63
C ARG A 379 10.52 -5.00 15.79
N GLU A 380 10.37 -6.22 16.27
CA GLU A 380 9.48 -7.24 15.69
C GLU A 380 8.35 -7.58 16.69
N THR A 381 7.21 -8.03 16.18
CA THR A 381 6.06 -8.40 17.01
C THR A 381 5.74 -9.88 16.84
N LEU A 382 5.74 -10.66 17.92
CA LEU A 382 5.60 -12.13 17.88
C LEU A 382 4.27 -12.59 18.48
N ALA A 383 3.55 -13.54 17.87
CA ALA A 383 2.33 -14.09 18.46
C ALA A 383 2.58 -14.72 19.84
N LEU A 384 1.64 -14.54 20.78
CA LEU A 384 1.79 -14.90 22.19
C LEU A 384 1.97 -16.40 22.36
N ASP A 385 1.20 -17.21 21.63
CA ASP A 385 1.35 -18.67 21.59
C ASP A 385 2.75 -19.08 21.10
N THR A 386 3.27 -18.39 20.10
CA THR A 386 4.61 -18.58 19.54
C THR A 386 5.68 -18.14 20.54
N ALA A 387 5.51 -17.00 21.21
CA ALA A 387 6.38 -16.52 22.28
C ALA A 387 6.44 -17.51 23.44
N GLN A 388 5.27 -18.01 23.89
CA GLN A 388 5.16 -19.03 24.93
C GLN A 388 5.85 -20.34 24.51
N SER A 389 5.64 -20.79 23.27
CA SER A 389 6.28 -21.99 22.72
C SER A 389 7.81 -21.83 22.65
N GLN A 390 8.29 -20.68 22.19
CA GLN A 390 9.71 -20.37 22.08
C GLN A 390 10.43 -20.23 23.42
N LEU A 391 9.75 -19.72 24.45
CA LEU A 391 10.26 -19.68 25.83
C LEU A 391 10.35 -21.10 26.41
N ARG A 392 9.30 -21.93 26.24
CA ARG A 392 9.32 -23.34 26.69
C ARG A 392 10.47 -24.14 26.07
N ARG A 393 10.73 -23.97 24.76
CA ARG A 393 11.87 -24.61 24.07
C ARG A 393 13.23 -24.22 24.64
N ARG A 394 13.32 -23.05 25.27
CA ARG A 394 14.54 -22.54 25.92
C ARG A 394 14.58 -22.86 27.43
N GLY A 395 13.69 -23.72 27.91
CA GLY A 395 13.62 -24.10 29.33
C GLY A 395 13.07 -23.00 30.23
N VAL A 396 12.32 -22.03 29.70
CA VAL A 396 11.76 -20.90 30.46
C VAL A 396 10.25 -21.00 30.57
N ASP A 397 9.72 -20.81 31.78
CA ASP A 397 8.28 -20.72 32.03
C ASP A 397 7.69 -19.46 31.37
N PRO A 398 6.68 -19.57 30.49
CA PRO A 398 6.05 -18.43 29.84
C PRO A 398 5.37 -17.43 30.79
N ALA A 399 5.13 -17.77 32.05
CA ALA A 399 4.69 -16.82 33.08
C ALA A 399 5.62 -15.60 33.19
N VAL A 400 6.89 -15.74 32.80
CA VAL A 400 7.87 -14.64 32.75
C VAL A 400 7.45 -13.48 31.83
N LEU A 401 6.61 -13.73 30.81
CA LEU A 401 6.11 -12.66 29.94
C LEU A 401 5.31 -11.63 30.74
N THR A 402 4.50 -12.08 31.71
CA THR A 402 3.78 -11.20 32.64
C THR A 402 4.75 -10.38 33.48
N THR A 403 5.84 -11.00 33.97
CA THR A 403 6.90 -10.29 34.70
C THR A 403 7.56 -9.21 33.84
N LEU A 404 7.88 -9.49 32.58
CA LEU A 404 8.50 -8.53 31.66
C LEU A 404 7.55 -7.39 31.25
N VAL A 405 6.25 -7.68 31.13
CA VAL A 405 5.21 -6.67 30.94
C VAL A 405 5.08 -5.77 32.18
N ASN A 406 5.10 -6.36 33.38
CA ASN A 406 5.06 -5.61 34.64
C ASN A 406 6.32 -4.75 34.83
N ARG A 407 7.49 -5.28 34.44
CA ARG A 407 8.77 -4.54 34.37
C ARG A 407 8.85 -3.54 33.21
N ARG A 408 7.77 -3.40 32.43
CA ARG A 408 7.63 -2.46 31.30
C ARG A 408 8.65 -2.66 30.18
N LEU A 409 9.31 -3.81 30.11
CA LEU A 409 10.20 -4.15 29.00
C LEU A 409 9.41 -4.58 27.76
N LEU A 410 8.31 -5.30 27.99
CA LEU A 410 7.43 -5.81 26.95
C LEU A 410 6.02 -5.20 27.04
N HIS A 411 5.35 -5.16 25.90
CA HIS A 411 3.95 -4.87 25.78
C HIS A 411 3.23 -6.01 25.04
N LEU A 412 1.97 -6.26 25.41
CA LEU A 412 1.10 -7.20 24.72
C LEU A 412 0.11 -6.42 23.87
N GLU A 413 0.19 -6.58 22.55
CA GLU A 413 -0.72 -5.96 21.58
C GLU A 413 -1.55 -7.06 20.90
N GLU A 414 -2.87 -6.90 20.81
CA GLU A 414 -3.75 -7.88 20.14
C GLU A 414 -4.17 -7.31 18.77
N ARG A 415 -3.72 -7.98 17.69
CA ARG A 415 -4.00 -7.64 16.28
C ARG A 415 -4.43 -8.89 15.54
N GLY A 416 -5.58 -8.88 14.85
CA GLY A 416 -5.98 -10.04 14.03
C GLY A 416 -6.45 -11.25 14.85
N GLY A 417 -6.99 -11.05 16.06
CA GLY A 417 -7.44 -12.10 16.98
C GLY A 417 -6.32 -12.85 17.70
N MET A 418 -5.06 -12.45 17.48
CA MET A 418 -3.88 -13.02 18.12
C MET A 418 -3.23 -11.98 19.04
N LYS A 419 -3.09 -12.33 20.32
CA LYS A 419 -2.20 -11.59 21.23
C LYS A 419 -0.79 -11.70 20.70
N ARG A 420 -0.05 -10.60 20.64
CA ARG A 420 1.34 -10.54 20.24
C ARG A 420 2.18 -9.83 21.31
N VAL A 421 3.43 -10.23 21.42
CA VAL A 421 4.44 -9.69 22.33
C VAL A 421 5.39 -8.82 21.52
N GLU A 422 5.70 -7.63 22.02
CA GLU A 422 6.72 -6.73 21.45
C GLU A 422 7.45 -5.94 22.54
N LEU A 423 8.55 -5.27 22.18
CA LEU A 423 9.21 -4.29 23.06
C LEU A 423 8.30 -3.07 23.29
N THR A 424 8.30 -2.53 24.50
CA THR A 424 7.43 -1.38 24.85
C THR A 424 7.75 -0.11 24.05
N HIS A 425 9.01 0.09 23.65
CA HIS A 425 9.44 1.30 22.94
C HIS A 425 10.61 1.03 21.97
N ASP A 426 10.66 1.75 20.85
CA ASP A 426 11.67 1.56 19.79
C ASP A 426 13.10 1.91 20.23
N VAL A 427 13.23 2.78 21.23
CA VAL A 427 14.52 3.18 21.81
C VAL A 427 15.24 1.99 22.50
N LEU A 428 14.52 0.91 22.81
CA LEU A 428 15.11 -0.32 23.34
C LEU A 428 15.74 -1.19 22.24
N ALA A 429 15.34 -1.03 20.96
CA ALA A 429 15.82 -1.90 19.89
C ALA A 429 17.34 -1.79 19.65
N PRO A 430 17.98 -0.60 19.61
CA PRO A 430 19.43 -0.48 19.51
C PRO A 430 20.18 -1.14 20.68
N VAL A 431 19.65 -1.05 21.89
CA VAL A 431 20.26 -1.64 23.11
C VAL A 431 20.20 -3.16 23.08
N VAL A 432 19.03 -3.71 22.73
CA VAL A 432 18.86 -5.16 22.57
C VAL A 432 19.75 -5.69 21.45
N ARG A 433 19.90 -4.94 20.34
CA ARG A 433 20.82 -5.27 19.23
C ARG A 433 22.28 -5.27 19.69
N GLN A 434 22.70 -4.28 20.48
CA GLN A 434 24.05 -4.22 21.01
C GLN A 434 24.34 -5.41 21.94
N SER A 435 23.40 -5.74 22.84
CA SER A 435 23.49 -6.92 23.70
C SER A 435 23.63 -8.22 22.90
N ARG A 436 22.85 -8.37 21.81
CA ARG A 436 22.95 -9.50 20.87
C ARG A 436 24.36 -9.61 20.25
N THR A 437 24.90 -8.51 19.76
CA THR A 437 26.23 -8.47 19.13
C THR A 437 27.33 -8.83 20.13
N GLU A 438 27.29 -8.28 21.35
CA GLU A 438 28.27 -8.57 22.41
C GLU A 438 28.22 -10.04 22.84
N ARG A 439 27.04 -10.64 22.93
CA ARG A 439 26.89 -12.08 23.22
C ARG A 439 27.43 -12.93 22.06
N GLN A 440 27.04 -12.66 20.81
CA GLN A 440 27.51 -13.42 19.65
C GLN A 440 29.04 -13.34 19.50
N GLN A 441 29.65 -12.21 19.85
CA GLN A 441 31.10 -12.08 19.89
C GLN A 441 31.73 -12.99 20.95
N ARG A 442 31.17 -13.04 22.16
CA ARG A 442 31.63 -13.95 23.23
C ARG A 442 31.50 -15.42 22.82
N GLU A 443 30.37 -15.80 22.22
CA GLU A 443 30.14 -17.17 21.73
C GLU A 443 31.12 -17.55 20.61
N ARG A 444 31.42 -16.64 19.67
CA ARG A 444 32.42 -16.88 18.62
C ARG A 444 33.82 -17.10 19.18
N VAL A 445 34.24 -16.27 20.14
CA VAL A 445 35.54 -16.43 20.80
C VAL A 445 35.62 -17.76 21.55
N ALA A 446 34.57 -18.14 22.29
CA ALA A 446 34.52 -19.43 22.99
C ALA A 446 34.51 -20.63 22.02
N ALA A 447 33.78 -20.55 20.91
CA ALA A 447 33.75 -21.61 19.89
C ALA A 447 35.09 -21.77 19.17
N GLU A 448 35.81 -20.67 18.93
CA GLU A 448 37.16 -20.71 18.35
C GLU A 448 38.17 -21.34 19.32
N GLN A 449 38.09 -21.03 20.62
CA GLN A 449 38.90 -21.66 21.66
C GLN A 449 38.65 -23.17 21.74
N GLY A 450 37.38 -23.60 21.78
CA GLY A 450 37.03 -25.02 21.81
C GLY A 450 37.46 -25.79 20.56
N ARG A 451 37.44 -25.16 19.37
CA ARG A 451 37.97 -25.79 18.13
C ARG A 451 39.48 -26.01 18.21
N ARG A 452 40.23 -25.04 18.72
CA ARG A 452 41.68 -25.18 18.90
C ARG A 452 42.05 -26.29 19.88
N GLU A 453 41.24 -26.48 20.93
CA GLU A 453 41.43 -27.59 21.89
C GLU A 453 41.17 -28.96 21.25
N LEU A 454 40.09 -29.10 20.47
CA LEU A 454 39.77 -30.33 19.74
C LEU A 454 40.83 -30.67 18.66
N GLU A 455 41.32 -29.66 17.93
CA GLU A 455 42.41 -29.84 16.94
C GLU A 455 43.71 -30.31 17.61
N LEU A 456 44.02 -29.80 18.80
CA LEU A 456 45.17 -30.25 19.59
C LEU A 456 45.01 -31.69 20.09
N GLU A 457 43.80 -32.09 20.49
CA GLU A 457 43.51 -33.48 20.88
C GLU A 457 43.58 -34.45 19.70
N GLU A 458 43.08 -34.06 18.52
CA GLU A 458 43.12 -34.90 17.32
C GLU A 458 44.56 -35.06 16.80
N ALA A 459 45.36 -34.00 16.81
CA ALA A 459 46.77 -34.06 16.48
C ALA A 459 47.56 -35.00 17.41
N ARG A 460 47.23 -35.02 18.71
CA ARG A 460 47.83 -35.95 19.69
C ARG A 460 47.44 -37.40 19.42
N ARG A 461 46.18 -37.67 19.06
CA ARG A 461 45.72 -39.03 18.71
C ARG A 461 46.39 -39.56 17.44
N LEU A 462 46.53 -38.74 16.41
CA LEU A 462 47.19 -39.13 15.16
C LEU A 462 48.69 -39.42 15.37
N ALA A 463 49.36 -38.63 16.22
CA ALA A 463 50.75 -38.89 16.58
C ALA A 463 50.93 -40.23 17.33
N GLN A 464 50.01 -40.56 18.25
CA GLN A 464 50.04 -41.85 18.95
C GLN A 464 49.79 -43.04 18.00
N ALA A 465 48.80 -42.93 17.10
CA ALA A 465 48.51 -43.97 16.13
C ALA A 465 49.68 -44.22 15.15
N ALA A 466 50.37 -43.16 14.70
CA ALA A 466 51.55 -43.27 13.84
C ALA A 466 52.71 -43.97 14.56
N GLN A 467 52.86 -43.75 15.87
CA GLN A 467 53.89 -44.40 16.68
C GLN A 467 53.60 -45.90 16.85
N GLU A 468 52.35 -46.28 17.13
CA GLU A 468 51.93 -47.69 17.19
C GLU A 468 52.10 -48.42 15.86
N GLU A 469 51.84 -47.75 14.72
CA GLU A 469 52.01 -48.36 13.40
C GLU A 469 53.48 -48.58 13.04
N ALA A 470 54.38 -47.66 13.45
CA ALA A 470 55.81 -47.83 13.30
C ALA A 470 56.36 -49.04 14.10
N GLU A 471 55.87 -49.23 15.32
CA GLU A 471 56.23 -50.39 16.16
C GLU A 471 55.73 -51.71 15.55
N ARG A 472 54.52 -51.74 14.97
CA ARG A 472 53.99 -52.93 14.29
C ARG A 472 54.82 -53.32 13.07
N ARG A 473 55.24 -52.34 12.24
CA ARG A 473 56.09 -52.61 11.07
C ARG A 473 57.45 -53.17 11.46
N GLN A 474 58.05 -52.68 12.55
CA GLN A 474 59.30 -53.25 13.08
C GLN A 474 59.11 -54.69 13.58
N ALA A 475 57.99 -54.98 14.25
CA ALA A 475 57.67 -56.33 14.71
C ALA A 475 57.41 -57.32 13.57
N GLU A 476 56.79 -56.87 12.47
CA GLU A 476 56.55 -57.70 11.28
C GLU A 476 57.85 -58.03 10.53
N GLN A 477 58.74 -57.05 10.35
CA GLN A 477 60.07 -57.29 9.74
C GLN A 477 60.92 -58.29 10.55
N ALA A 478 60.82 -58.24 11.89
CA ALA A 478 61.48 -59.22 12.75
C ALA A 478 60.89 -60.64 12.61
N ARG A 479 59.58 -60.76 12.34
CA ARG A 479 58.89 -62.06 12.14
C ARG A 479 59.21 -62.68 10.78
N GLU A 480 59.33 -61.90 9.71
CA GLU A 480 59.70 -62.41 8.38
C GLU A 480 61.13 -62.99 8.35
N LEU A 481 62.10 -62.31 8.97
CA LEU A 481 63.47 -62.81 9.10
C LEU A 481 63.52 -64.15 9.87
N ALA A 482 62.67 -64.34 10.88
CA ALA A 482 62.56 -65.60 11.63
C ALA A 482 61.89 -66.73 10.83
N HIS A 483 60.98 -66.41 9.90
CA HIS A 483 60.24 -67.40 9.10
C HIS A 483 61.10 -68.00 7.98
N VAL A 484 61.94 -67.18 7.33
CA VAL A 484 62.86 -67.62 6.26
C VAL A 484 63.93 -68.58 6.79
N GLN A 485 64.39 -68.40 8.04
CA GLN A 485 65.36 -69.31 8.65
C GLN A 485 64.76 -70.69 9.00
N ARG A 486 63.44 -70.82 9.23
CA ARG A 486 62.77 -72.10 9.54
C ARG A 486 62.52 -72.96 8.29
N GLN A 487 62.21 -72.34 7.14
CA GLN A 487 61.94 -73.08 5.89
C GLN A 487 63.19 -73.76 5.29
N ARG A 488 64.39 -73.22 5.54
CA ARG A 488 65.66 -73.87 5.13
C ARG A 488 65.94 -75.21 5.83
N LYS A 489 65.31 -75.51 6.97
CA LYS A 489 65.50 -76.76 7.73
C LYS A 489 64.50 -77.88 7.40
N GLN A 490 63.38 -77.60 6.73
CA GLN A 490 62.28 -78.58 6.55
C GLN A 490 62.24 -79.26 5.17
N VAL A 491 62.85 -78.68 4.13
CA VAL A 491 62.88 -79.26 2.77
C VAL A 491 63.79 -80.50 2.66
N LEU A 492 64.74 -80.69 3.58
CA LEU A 492 65.68 -81.82 3.57
C LEU A 492 65.04 -83.15 4.06
N PHE A 493 63.87 -83.13 4.71
CA PHE A 493 63.32 -84.28 5.45
C PHE A 493 62.19 -85.04 4.73
N PHE A 494 61.50 -84.44 3.75
CA PHE A 494 60.25 -85.00 3.19
C PHE A 494 60.39 -85.94 1.98
N GLY A 495 61.61 -86.14 1.46
CA GLY A 495 61.86 -87.00 0.29
C GLY A 495 61.69 -88.51 0.52
N ILE A 496 61.55 -88.97 1.78
CA ILE A 496 61.65 -90.40 2.14
C ILE A 496 60.28 -91.06 2.45
N ALA A 497 59.23 -90.30 2.76
CA ALA A 497 58.00 -90.86 3.34
C ALA A 497 56.91 -91.35 2.34
N MET A 498 57.02 -91.01 1.05
CA MET A 498 55.98 -91.24 0.04
C MET A 498 55.82 -92.69 -0.47
N ALA A 499 56.57 -93.66 0.05
CA ALA A 499 56.66 -95.01 -0.52
C ALA A 499 55.74 -96.10 0.09
N VAL A 500 55.00 -95.88 1.20
CA VAL A 500 54.53 -97.02 2.04
C VAL A 500 53.02 -97.34 2.04
N VAL A 501 52.07 -96.41 1.88
CA VAL A 501 50.68 -96.68 2.37
C VAL A 501 49.65 -97.02 1.28
N ALA A 502 50.09 -97.29 0.05
CA ALA A 502 49.26 -97.89 -0.99
C ALA A 502 48.68 -99.29 -0.63
N GLY A 503 48.98 -99.86 0.54
CA GLY A 503 48.70 -101.27 0.86
C GLY A 503 47.39 -101.64 1.58
N PHE A 504 46.65 -100.75 2.26
CA PHE A 504 45.67 -101.24 3.27
C PHE A 504 44.18 -101.06 2.93
N ALA A 505 43.84 -100.59 1.72
CA ALA A 505 42.47 -100.22 1.33
C ALA A 505 41.38 -101.32 1.31
N ILE A 506 41.65 -102.60 1.59
CA ILE A 506 40.72 -103.66 1.11
C ILE A 506 40.06 -104.49 2.21
N TYR A 507 40.49 -104.45 3.47
CA TYR A 507 40.21 -105.64 4.30
C TYR A 507 38.78 -105.80 4.85
N GLN A 508 38.08 -104.81 5.42
CA GLN A 508 36.95 -105.19 6.31
C GLN A 508 35.67 -104.35 6.28
N THR A 509 35.09 -104.21 5.09
CA THR A 509 33.67 -103.85 4.92
C THR A 509 32.69 -105.02 5.09
N ILE A 510 33.09 -106.18 5.60
CA ILE A 510 32.25 -107.40 5.50
C ILE A 510 31.97 -107.98 6.88
N GLN A 511 30.68 -108.19 7.14
CA GLN A 511 30.05 -108.93 8.24
C GLN A 511 29.81 -108.10 9.51
N ALA A 512 28.67 -108.13 10.18
CA ALA A 512 27.37 -108.78 9.97
C ALA A 512 26.59 -108.55 11.27
N GLY A 513 25.31 -108.87 11.26
CA GLY A 513 24.65 -109.28 12.49
C GLY A 513 23.81 -108.16 13.06
N ARG A 514 22.71 -107.80 12.41
CA ARG A 514 21.45 -108.57 12.50
C ARG A 514 21.03 -108.80 13.96
N GLN A 515 19.97 -108.08 14.29
CA GLN A 515 18.76 -108.60 14.94
C GLN A 515 18.77 -108.81 16.46
N SER A 516 17.61 -108.45 17.01
CA SER A 516 16.96 -109.00 18.20
C SER A 516 17.58 -108.72 19.56
N ALA A 517 17.17 -107.59 20.13
CA ALA A 517 16.73 -107.43 21.52
C ALA A 517 16.11 -106.01 21.63
N GLU A 518 14.99 -105.69 20.98
CA GLU A 518 13.64 -106.17 21.28
C GLU A 518 13.36 -106.34 22.79
N ALA A 519 12.21 -105.82 23.20
CA ALA A 519 11.47 -106.09 24.43
C ALA A 519 11.69 -105.20 25.67
N GLU A 520 12.86 -104.60 25.94
CA GLU A 520 13.01 -103.90 27.24
C GLU A 520 12.52 -102.43 27.26
N ARG A 521 12.51 -101.71 26.14
CA ARG A 521 12.24 -100.26 26.13
C ARG A 521 10.76 -99.86 26.15
N GLN A 522 9.83 -100.77 25.84
CA GLN A 522 8.40 -100.44 25.69
C GLN A 522 7.64 -100.24 27.01
N ARG A 523 8.22 -100.58 28.18
CA ARG A 523 7.58 -100.32 29.49
C ARG A 523 7.85 -98.92 30.04
N GLN A 524 8.87 -98.21 29.56
CA GLN A 524 9.24 -96.89 30.10
C GLN A 524 8.53 -95.71 29.42
N GLU A 525 7.86 -95.93 28.28
CA GLU A 525 7.10 -94.88 27.57
C GLU A 525 5.71 -94.61 28.19
N ALA A 526 5.21 -95.46 29.09
CA ALA A 526 3.89 -95.32 29.71
C ALA A 526 3.78 -94.23 30.80
N VAL A 527 4.87 -93.52 31.11
CA VAL A 527 4.89 -92.46 32.15
C VAL A 527 5.01 -91.04 31.56
N SER A 528 5.44 -90.86 30.30
CA SER A 528 5.59 -89.51 29.71
C SER A 528 4.28 -88.92 29.16
N GLY A 529 3.27 -89.74 28.82
CA GLY A 529 2.02 -89.27 28.23
C GLY A 529 1.07 -88.51 29.17
N ARG A 530 1.26 -88.61 30.50
CA ARG A 530 0.41 -87.87 31.46
C ARG A 530 0.77 -86.39 31.61
N GLN A 531 2.01 -86.00 31.32
CA GLN A 531 2.45 -84.60 31.45
C GLN A 531 2.15 -83.74 30.20
N GLU A 532 1.86 -84.36 29.05
CA GLU A 532 1.42 -83.67 27.84
C GLU A 532 -0.09 -83.36 27.84
N ALA A 533 -0.91 -84.23 28.41
CA ALA A 533 -2.37 -84.03 28.48
C ALA A 533 -2.80 -82.84 29.37
N ASP A 534 -2.05 -82.55 30.44
CA ASP A 534 -2.34 -81.40 31.31
C ASP A 534 -1.92 -80.06 30.67
N ARG A 535 -0.85 -80.05 29.85
CA ARG A 535 -0.40 -78.85 29.11
C ARG A 535 -1.31 -78.48 27.93
N GLU A 536 -2.00 -79.45 27.33
CA GLU A 536 -3.01 -79.18 26.30
C GLU A 536 -4.31 -78.60 26.88
N ARG A 537 -4.71 -79.01 28.09
CA ARG A 537 -5.90 -78.48 28.77
C ARG A 537 -5.77 -77.00 29.14
N ASP A 538 -4.60 -76.57 29.60
CA ASP A 538 -4.36 -75.17 29.95
C ASP A 538 -4.22 -74.27 28.69
N ARG A 539 -3.67 -74.80 27.60
CA ARG A 539 -3.67 -74.11 26.29
C ARG A 539 -5.09 -73.97 25.71
N ALA A 540 -5.95 -74.98 25.88
CA ALA A 540 -7.32 -74.94 25.40
C ALA A 540 -8.19 -73.91 26.16
N ARG A 541 -7.97 -73.71 27.47
CA ARG A 541 -8.66 -72.66 28.26
C ARG A 541 -8.24 -71.25 27.87
N LEU A 542 -6.94 -71.00 27.67
CA LEU A 542 -6.43 -69.70 27.23
C LEU A 542 -6.88 -69.32 25.80
N LEU A 543 -7.02 -70.31 24.91
CA LEU A 543 -7.60 -70.12 23.58
C LEU A 543 -9.11 -69.84 23.62
N ALA A 544 -9.87 -70.50 24.50
CA ALA A 544 -11.31 -70.25 24.66
C ALA A 544 -11.62 -68.84 25.19
N ASP A 545 -10.84 -68.35 26.16
CA ASP A 545 -10.99 -66.99 26.71
C ASP A 545 -10.56 -65.91 25.70
N SER A 546 -9.50 -66.14 24.92
CA SER A 546 -9.08 -65.29 23.81
C SER A 546 -10.15 -65.15 22.72
N VAL A 547 -10.81 -66.27 22.37
CA VAL A 547 -11.86 -66.30 21.34
C VAL A 547 -13.14 -65.63 21.83
N SER A 548 -13.50 -65.77 23.12
CA SER A 548 -14.64 -65.05 23.71
C SER A 548 -14.43 -63.53 23.73
N LEU A 549 -13.20 -63.06 23.98
CA LEU A 549 -12.86 -61.63 23.98
C LEU A 549 -12.85 -61.03 22.56
N GLN A 550 -12.35 -61.79 21.57
CA GLN A 550 -12.37 -61.39 20.15
C GLN A 550 -13.80 -61.33 19.58
N ASN A 551 -14.67 -62.28 19.95
CA ASN A 551 -16.06 -62.30 19.49
C ASN A 551 -16.90 -61.14 20.06
N GLY A 552 -16.61 -60.69 21.29
CA GLY A 552 -17.23 -59.48 21.86
C GLY A 552 -16.85 -58.19 21.13
N LEU A 553 -15.57 -58.04 20.75
CA LEU A 553 -15.06 -56.91 19.98
C LEU A 553 -15.58 -56.89 18.54
N LEU A 554 -15.72 -58.06 17.90
CA LEU A 554 -16.32 -58.23 16.57
C LEU A 554 -17.79 -57.80 16.55
N ALA A 555 -18.60 -58.16 17.57
CA ALA A 555 -20.00 -57.75 17.64
C ALA A 555 -20.19 -56.22 17.75
N THR A 556 -19.37 -55.53 18.55
CA THR A 556 -19.37 -54.06 18.63
C THR A 556 -18.92 -53.38 17.33
N ASN A 557 -17.94 -53.95 16.62
CA ASN A 557 -17.49 -53.43 15.33
C ASN A 557 -18.51 -53.72 14.21
N GLN A 558 -19.23 -54.83 14.26
CA GLN A 558 -20.29 -55.16 13.29
C GLN A 558 -21.46 -54.18 13.38
N THR A 559 -21.87 -53.84 14.61
CA THR A 559 -22.96 -52.87 14.85
C THR A 559 -22.57 -51.43 14.47
N ALA A 560 -21.28 -51.08 14.61
CA ALA A 560 -20.74 -49.78 14.18
C ALA A 560 -20.57 -49.72 12.65
N LEU A 561 -20.16 -50.83 12.02
CA LEU A 561 -20.01 -50.94 10.57
C LEU A 561 -21.37 -50.91 9.86
N GLU A 562 -22.39 -51.58 10.39
CA GLU A 562 -23.76 -51.56 9.84
C GLU A 562 -24.41 -50.16 9.86
N ARG A 563 -24.16 -49.35 10.91
CA ARG A 563 -24.61 -47.95 10.95
C ARG A 563 -23.83 -47.06 9.98
N GLN A 564 -22.55 -47.36 9.74
CA GLN A 564 -21.71 -46.62 8.81
C GLN A 564 -21.98 -47.00 7.35
N THR A 565 -22.31 -48.26 7.05
CA THR A 565 -22.71 -48.74 5.72
C THR A 565 -24.08 -48.23 5.33
N VAL A 566 -25.07 -48.20 6.24
CA VAL A 566 -26.39 -47.60 5.93
C VAL A 566 -26.28 -46.09 5.71
N SER A 567 -25.45 -45.37 6.47
CA SER A 567 -25.18 -43.94 6.22
C SER A 567 -24.43 -43.70 4.90
N ALA A 568 -23.50 -44.59 4.54
CA ALA A 568 -22.73 -44.48 3.30
C ALA A 568 -23.55 -44.89 2.06
N GLU A 569 -24.44 -45.88 2.17
CA GLU A 569 -25.38 -46.29 1.13
C GLU A 569 -26.44 -45.21 0.91
N THR A 570 -27.00 -44.62 1.98
CA THR A 570 -27.96 -43.51 1.84
C THR A 570 -27.28 -42.27 1.21
N ALA A 571 -26.03 -41.96 1.58
CA ALA A 571 -25.26 -40.88 0.97
C ALA A 571 -24.87 -41.19 -0.49
N ARG A 572 -24.56 -42.45 -0.81
CA ARG A 572 -24.24 -42.91 -2.18
C ARG A 572 -25.47 -42.91 -3.06
N ASP A 573 -26.63 -43.31 -2.54
CA ASP A 573 -27.90 -43.31 -3.28
C ASP A 573 -28.42 -41.89 -3.49
N GLN A 574 -28.29 -41.01 -2.49
CA GLN A 574 -28.56 -39.57 -2.66
C GLN A 574 -27.59 -38.92 -3.64
N ALA A 575 -26.29 -39.26 -3.61
CA ALA A 575 -25.32 -38.79 -4.60
C ALA A 575 -25.60 -39.35 -5.99
N THR A 576 -26.04 -40.60 -6.13
CA THR A 576 -26.36 -41.23 -7.41
C THR A 576 -27.66 -40.70 -7.99
N LEU A 577 -28.67 -40.41 -7.15
CA LEU A 577 -29.90 -39.71 -7.55
C LEU A 577 -29.63 -38.25 -7.94
N ALA A 578 -28.81 -37.53 -7.18
CA ALA A 578 -28.38 -36.18 -7.52
C ALA A 578 -27.54 -36.15 -8.81
N GLN A 579 -26.70 -37.16 -9.04
CA GLN A 579 -25.91 -37.30 -10.26
C GLN A 579 -26.76 -37.69 -11.47
N ARG A 580 -27.73 -38.60 -11.32
CA ARG A 580 -28.69 -38.92 -12.40
C ARG A 580 -29.62 -37.75 -12.71
N ALA A 581 -30.05 -36.99 -11.69
CA ALA A 581 -30.79 -35.75 -11.89
C ALA A 581 -29.92 -34.73 -12.64
N ALA A 582 -28.68 -34.49 -12.20
CA ALA A 582 -27.74 -33.58 -12.86
C ALA A 582 -27.39 -34.02 -14.30
N ASP A 583 -27.23 -35.32 -14.56
CA ASP A 583 -26.95 -35.86 -15.89
C ASP A 583 -28.19 -35.82 -16.80
N SER A 584 -29.40 -35.98 -16.25
CA SER A 584 -30.65 -35.77 -16.99
C SER A 584 -30.85 -34.29 -17.35
N THR A 585 -30.57 -33.37 -16.41
CA THR A 585 -30.61 -31.92 -16.66
C THR A 585 -29.54 -31.52 -17.66
N ARG A 586 -28.32 -32.09 -17.56
CA ARG A 586 -27.24 -31.87 -18.51
C ARG A 586 -27.61 -32.35 -19.90
N ARG A 587 -28.26 -33.51 -20.03
CA ARG A 587 -28.72 -34.04 -21.33
C ARG A 587 -29.82 -33.17 -21.95
N ILE A 588 -30.82 -32.77 -21.16
CA ILE A 588 -31.89 -31.84 -21.60
C ILE A 588 -31.30 -30.50 -22.03
N VAL A 589 -30.35 -29.94 -21.27
CA VAL A 589 -29.65 -28.69 -21.61
C VAL A 589 -28.79 -28.86 -22.87
N THR A 590 -28.16 -30.01 -23.08
CA THR A 590 -27.34 -30.30 -24.27
C THR A 590 -28.20 -30.46 -25.53
N GLU A 591 -29.37 -31.11 -25.41
CA GLU A 591 -30.36 -31.24 -26.50
C GLU A 591 -30.99 -29.87 -26.83
N GLN A 592 -31.34 -29.06 -25.82
CA GLN A 592 -31.82 -27.68 -26.02
C GLN A 592 -30.76 -26.74 -26.64
N LEU A 593 -29.47 -26.93 -26.32
CA LEU A 593 -28.36 -26.18 -26.91
C LEU A 593 -28.10 -26.55 -28.38
N ALA A 594 -28.31 -27.82 -28.76
CA ALA A 594 -28.24 -28.25 -30.15
C ALA A 594 -29.38 -27.64 -31.00
N ASP A 595 -30.57 -27.47 -30.42
CA ASP A 595 -31.69 -26.78 -31.05
C ASP A 595 -31.50 -25.26 -31.11
N MET A 596 -30.82 -24.67 -30.12
CA MET A 596 -30.41 -23.27 -30.14
C MET A 596 -29.43 -22.94 -31.29
N CYS A 597 -28.53 -23.87 -31.66
CA CYS A 597 -27.63 -23.71 -32.82
C CYS A 597 -28.39 -23.64 -34.16
N ARG A 598 -29.55 -24.32 -34.27
CA ARG A 598 -30.44 -24.18 -35.43
C ARG A 598 -31.17 -22.84 -35.42
N TYR A 599 -31.64 -22.41 -34.24
CA TYR A 599 -32.41 -21.18 -34.07
C TYR A 599 -31.57 -19.90 -34.25
N SER A 600 -30.30 -19.90 -33.80
CA SER A 600 -29.37 -18.77 -33.98
C SER A 600 -29.00 -18.51 -35.44
N LYS A 601 -28.86 -19.59 -36.25
CA LYS A 601 -28.63 -19.51 -37.70
C LYS A 601 -29.81 -18.86 -38.43
N GLU A 602 -31.04 -19.11 -37.96
CA GLU A 602 -32.27 -18.57 -38.54
C GLU A 602 -32.56 -17.12 -38.09
N LEU A 603 -32.11 -16.74 -36.89
CA LEU A 603 -32.27 -15.39 -36.34
C LEU A 603 -31.21 -14.43 -36.89
N GLY A 604 -29.95 -14.88 -37.05
CA GLY A 604 -28.85 -14.09 -37.61
C GLY A 604 -29.07 -13.71 -39.08
N SER A 605 -29.68 -14.59 -39.88
CA SER A 605 -30.05 -14.26 -41.27
C SER A 605 -31.22 -13.28 -41.35
N LYS A 606 -32.09 -13.23 -40.34
CA LYS A 606 -33.26 -12.32 -40.28
C LYS A 606 -32.91 -10.94 -39.68
N LEU A 607 -31.85 -10.84 -38.87
CA LEU A 607 -31.43 -9.59 -38.21
C LEU A 607 -30.42 -8.75 -39.01
N ALA A 608 -29.72 -9.33 -40.00
CA ALA A 608 -28.77 -8.61 -40.85
C ALA A 608 -29.41 -7.49 -41.70
N ASP A 609 -30.73 -7.51 -41.88
CA ASP A 609 -31.47 -6.59 -42.76
C ASP A 609 -32.24 -5.46 -42.04
N THR A 610 -32.15 -5.31 -40.72
CA THR A 610 -32.84 -4.20 -40.03
C THR A 610 -31.95 -3.44 -39.05
N ALA A 611 -31.47 -2.28 -39.50
CA ALA A 611 -30.69 -1.32 -38.71
C ALA A 611 -31.50 -0.62 -37.58
N SER A 612 -32.60 -1.20 -37.09
CA SER A 612 -33.48 -0.54 -36.10
C SER A 612 -34.03 -1.47 -35.00
N ALA A 613 -33.24 -2.41 -34.48
CA ALA A 613 -33.62 -3.23 -33.32
C ALA A 613 -32.80 -2.87 -32.07
N ASN A 614 -33.47 -2.17 -31.14
CA ASN A 614 -33.02 -1.54 -29.89
C ASN A 614 -32.02 -2.27 -28.97
N GLN A 615 -31.33 -1.46 -28.15
CA GLN A 615 -30.47 -1.73 -26.97
C GLN A 615 -30.93 -2.87 -26.02
N ALA A 616 -32.24 -3.20 -26.00
CA ALA A 616 -32.78 -4.33 -25.25
C ALA A 616 -32.38 -5.68 -25.86
N THR A 617 -32.32 -5.75 -27.20
CA THR A 617 -31.83 -6.90 -27.97
C THR A 617 -30.33 -7.11 -27.73
N GLU A 618 -29.53 -6.03 -27.68
CA GLU A 618 -28.10 -6.12 -27.31
C GLU A 618 -27.87 -6.67 -25.89
N ARG A 619 -28.68 -6.26 -24.91
CA ARG A 619 -28.56 -6.76 -23.52
C ARG A 619 -28.96 -8.23 -23.38
N LEU A 620 -30.04 -8.62 -24.06
CA LEU A 620 -30.48 -10.02 -24.14
C LEU A 620 -29.42 -10.89 -24.82
N TYR A 621 -28.85 -10.39 -25.92
CA TYR A 621 -27.76 -11.05 -26.63
C TYR A 621 -26.51 -11.20 -25.75
N ALA A 622 -26.10 -10.13 -25.06
CA ALA A 622 -24.96 -10.16 -24.14
C ALA A 622 -25.16 -11.15 -22.97
N ALA A 623 -26.37 -11.25 -22.42
CA ALA A 623 -26.70 -12.20 -21.36
C ALA A 623 -26.68 -13.65 -21.87
N LEU A 624 -27.17 -13.89 -23.09
CA LEU A 624 -27.17 -15.21 -23.74
C LEU A 624 -25.73 -15.68 -24.06
N VAL A 625 -24.90 -14.76 -24.57
CA VAL A 625 -23.48 -15.00 -24.85
C VAL A 625 -22.72 -15.31 -23.57
N THR A 626 -22.92 -14.54 -22.49
CA THR A 626 -22.24 -14.76 -21.18
C THR A 626 -22.59 -16.12 -20.56
N THR A 627 -23.85 -16.56 -20.71
CA THR A 627 -24.32 -17.86 -20.19
C THR A 627 -23.75 -19.02 -21.02
N SER A 628 -23.68 -18.85 -22.34
CA SER A 628 -23.02 -19.80 -23.26
C SER A 628 -21.50 -19.85 -23.06
N ASP A 629 -20.88 -18.73 -22.69
CA ASP A 629 -19.44 -18.55 -22.45
C ASP A 629 -18.91 -19.49 -21.36
N THR A 630 -19.62 -19.55 -20.23
CA THR A 630 -19.25 -20.40 -19.10
C THR A 630 -19.36 -21.89 -19.46
N TYR A 631 -20.40 -22.25 -20.22
CA TYR A 631 -20.64 -23.65 -20.62
C TYR A 631 -19.61 -24.16 -21.63
N ILE A 632 -19.29 -23.39 -22.68
CA ILE A 632 -18.27 -23.84 -23.64
C ILE A 632 -16.85 -23.76 -23.05
N LYS A 633 -16.60 -22.99 -21.97
CA LYS A 633 -15.31 -23.01 -21.22
C LYS A 633 -15.13 -24.37 -20.56
N GLU A 634 -16.19 -24.88 -19.93
CA GLU A 634 -16.20 -26.19 -19.29
C GLU A 634 -16.16 -27.35 -20.30
N MET A 635 -16.89 -27.27 -21.42
CA MET A 635 -16.83 -28.30 -22.47
C MET A 635 -15.43 -28.37 -23.09
N ARG A 636 -14.83 -27.23 -23.43
CA ARG A 636 -13.47 -27.17 -23.98
C ARG A 636 -12.42 -27.76 -23.06
N ARG A 637 -12.56 -27.58 -21.73
CA ARG A 637 -11.65 -28.17 -20.74
C ARG A 637 -11.74 -29.69 -20.70
N LYS A 638 -12.92 -30.25 -20.99
CA LYS A 638 -13.20 -31.69 -20.87
C LYS A 638 -12.98 -32.46 -22.18
N ASP A 639 -13.43 -31.90 -23.30
CA ASP A 639 -13.27 -32.48 -24.64
C ASP A 639 -13.23 -31.38 -25.72
N PRO A 640 -12.03 -30.96 -26.15
CA PRO A 640 -11.85 -29.97 -27.21
C PRO A 640 -12.43 -30.40 -28.58
N GLY A 641 -12.56 -31.71 -28.83
CA GLY A 641 -13.00 -32.26 -30.11
C GLY A 641 -14.52 -32.25 -30.31
N ALA A 642 -15.29 -32.17 -29.22
CA ALA A 642 -16.76 -32.20 -29.24
C ALA A 642 -17.42 -30.89 -29.68
N LEU A 643 -16.66 -29.78 -29.80
CA LEU A 643 -17.19 -28.48 -30.18
C LEU A 643 -17.36 -28.35 -31.71
N CYS A 644 -18.57 -28.04 -32.17
CA CYS A 644 -18.80 -27.79 -33.60
C CYS A 644 -18.26 -26.40 -34.03
N PRO A 645 -17.98 -26.17 -35.33
CA PRO A 645 -17.43 -24.90 -35.81
C PRO A 645 -18.27 -23.67 -35.42
N LEU A 646 -19.61 -23.81 -35.43
CA LEU A 646 -20.55 -22.75 -35.06
C LEU A 646 -20.56 -22.44 -33.55
N GLN A 647 -20.25 -23.43 -32.68
CA GLN A 647 -20.08 -23.19 -31.24
C GLN A 647 -18.77 -22.47 -30.94
N LEU A 648 -17.72 -22.75 -31.70
CA LEU A 648 -16.50 -21.93 -31.69
C LEU A 648 -16.80 -20.52 -32.21
N GLU A 649 -17.72 -20.39 -33.20
CA GLU A 649 -18.15 -19.11 -33.78
C GLU A 649 -18.83 -18.16 -32.80
N THR A 650 -19.73 -18.65 -31.94
CA THR A 650 -20.40 -17.84 -30.92
C THR A 650 -19.45 -17.14 -29.91
N ARG A 651 -18.17 -17.55 -29.87
CA ARG A 651 -17.10 -16.92 -29.07
C ARG A 651 -16.32 -15.87 -29.85
N PHE A 652 -16.46 -15.84 -31.18
CA PHE A 652 -15.85 -14.85 -32.07
C PHE A 652 -16.71 -13.62 -32.27
N GLU A 653 -17.89 -13.50 -31.67
CA GLU A 653 -18.65 -12.26 -31.78
C GLU A 653 -17.87 -11.12 -31.11
N THR A 654 -17.04 -10.53 -31.95
CA THR A 654 -16.02 -9.50 -31.80
C THR A 654 -16.57 -8.24 -31.15
N ILE A 655 -17.90 -8.12 -31.16
CA ILE A 655 -18.68 -7.14 -30.42
C ILE A 655 -18.28 -7.19 -28.94
N GLY A 656 -18.18 -8.37 -28.29
CA GLY A 656 -17.89 -8.46 -26.85
C GLY A 656 -16.55 -7.84 -26.43
N ALA A 657 -15.43 -8.27 -27.03
CA ALA A 657 -14.10 -7.77 -26.65
C ALA A 657 -13.89 -6.29 -27.05
N ARG A 658 -14.37 -5.90 -28.24
CA ARG A 658 -14.27 -4.51 -28.73
C ARG A 658 -15.17 -3.57 -27.93
N GLN A 659 -16.38 -4.00 -27.57
CA GLN A 659 -17.32 -3.23 -26.76
C GLN A 659 -16.82 -3.11 -25.32
N LEU A 660 -16.32 -4.18 -24.70
CA LEU A 660 -15.69 -4.12 -23.38
C LEU A 660 -14.47 -3.19 -23.40
N TYR A 661 -13.65 -3.21 -24.45
CA TYR A 661 -12.55 -2.28 -24.62
C TYR A 661 -13.02 -0.82 -24.77
N ASN A 662 -14.03 -0.57 -25.60
CA ASN A 662 -14.58 0.76 -25.80
C ASN A 662 -15.28 1.30 -24.53
N GLN A 663 -16.00 0.45 -23.81
CA GLN A 663 -16.60 0.75 -22.50
C GLN A 663 -15.50 1.05 -21.47
N ALA A 664 -14.43 0.25 -21.43
CA ALA A 664 -13.31 0.48 -20.53
C ALA A 664 -12.62 1.84 -20.78
N ARG A 665 -12.54 2.28 -22.04
CA ARG A 665 -12.03 3.62 -22.39
C ARG A 665 -12.94 4.75 -21.94
N ALA A 666 -14.24 4.50 -21.78
CA ALA A 666 -15.21 5.47 -21.28
C ALA A 666 -15.19 5.58 -19.73
N LEU A 667 -14.68 4.57 -19.02
CA LEU A 667 -14.69 4.50 -17.55
C LEU A 667 -13.58 5.35 -16.85
N PRO A 668 -13.76 5.68 -15.56
CA PRO A 668 -12.70 6.21 -14.67
C PRO A 668 -11.48 5.27 -14.60
N ALA A 669 -10.28 5.80 -14.34
CA ALA A 669 -9.03 5.03 -14.43
C ALA A 669 -8.94 3.83 -13.45
N ARG A 670 -9.66 3.88 -12.32
CA ARG A 670 -9.74 2.75 -11.38
C ARG A 670 -10.63 1.62 -11.90
N ASP A 671 -11.72 1.96 -12.58
CA ASP A 671 -12.72 1.00 -13.06
C ASP A 671 -12.37 0.46 -14.46
N SER A 672 -11.58 1.22 -15.23
CA SER A 672 -11.07 0.80 -16.54
C SER A 672 -10.12 -0.39 -16.45
N ILE A 673 -9.43 -0.62 -15.32
CA ILE A 673 -8.46 -1.72 -15.18
C ILE A 673 -9.17 -3.08 -15.25
N ALA A 674 -10.27 -3.25 -14.51
CA ALA A 674 -11.03 -4.50 -14.50
C ALA A 674 -11.69 -4.75 -15.88
N ALA A 675 -12.27 -3.70 -16.48
CA ALA A 675 -12.89 -3.81 -17.80
C ALA A 675 -11.86 -4.07 -18.93
N LEU A 676 -10.66 -3.47 -18.86
CA LEU A 676 -9.56 -3.79 -19.78
C LEU A 676 -9.01 -5.20 -19.57
N ALA A 677 -8.92 -5.66 -18.33
CA ALA A 677 -8.51 -7.03 -18.01
C ALA A 677 -9.50 -8.06 -18.58
N LEU A 678 -10.80 -7.79 -18.44
CA LEU A 678 -11.86 -8.63 -18.99
C LEU A 678 -11.86 -8.59 -20.53
N ALA A 679 -11.80 -7.40 -21.14
CA ALA A 679 -11.68 -7.26 -22.60
C ALA A 679 -10.47 -8.03 -23.15
N ARG A 680 -9.36 -8.04 -22.41
CA ARG A 680 -8.16 -8.79 -22.73
C ARG A 680 -8.34 -10.30 -22.59
N GLU A 681 -9.04 -10.78 -21.57
CA GLU A 681 -9.37 -12.21 -21.42
C GLU A 681 -10.17 -12.72 -22.61
N HIS A 682 -11.25 -12.01 -22.98
CA HIS A 682 -12.04 -12.34 -24.16
C HIS A 682 -11.20 -12.29 -25.45
N ALA A 683 -10.32 -11.29 -25.56
CA ALA A 683 -9.38 -11.18 -26.68
C ALA A 683 -8.29 -12.28 -26.68
N MET A 684 -8.05 -13.02 -25.60
CA MET A 684 -7.16 -14.18 -25.62
C MET A 684 -7.90 -15.45 -26.01
N ASP A 685 -9.13 -15.63 -25.52
CA ASP A 685 -9.94 -16.80 -25.83
C ASP A 685 -10.39 -16.84 -27.29
N GLY A 686 -10.65 -15.69 -27.90
CA GLY A 686 -10.90 -15.59 -29.34
C GLY A 686 -9.69 -16.00 -30.19
N VAL A 687 -8.46 -15.63 -29.82
CA VAL A 687 -7.25 -16.05 -30.55
C VAL A 687 -7.08 -17.57 -30.51
N ARG A 688 -7.32 -18.19 -29.35
CA ARG A 688 -7.16 -19.64 -29.22
C ARG A 688 -8.23 -20.40 -30.01
N SER A 689 -9.47 -19.93 -29.96
CA SER A 689 -10.58 -20.57 -30.70
C SER A 689 -10.37 -20.42 -32.20
N LEU A 690 -9.80 -19.29 -32.65
CA LEU A 690 -9.47 -19.06 -34.04
C LEU A 690 -8.33 -19.97 -34.50
N ALA A 691 -7.33 -20.20 -33.64
CA ALA A 691 -6.26 -21.14 -33.92
C ALA A 691 -6.79 -22.58 -34.06
N GLU A 692 -7.79 -22.96 -33.27
CA GLU A 692 -8.47 -24.26 -33.37
C GLU A 692 -9.23 -24.39 -34.69
N LEU A 693 -10.02 -23.38 -35.10
CA LEU A 693 -10.69 -23.40 -36.40
C LEU A 693 -9.71 -23.42 -37.57
N ALA A 694 -8.66 -22.62 -37.51
CA ALA A 694 -7.64 -22.55 -38.56
C ALA A 694 -6.84 -23.86 -38.70
N ALA A 695 -6.82 -24.70 -37.66
CA ALA A 695 -6.19 -26.02 -37.68
C ALA A 695 -7.12 -27.13 -38.22
N ARG A 696 -8.42 -26.89 -38.35
CA ARG A 696 -9.37 -27.88 -38.85
C ARG A 696 -9.27 -28.06 -40.37
N PRO A 697 -9.41 -29.30 -40.88
CA PRO A 697 -9.24 -29.58 -42.29
C PRO A 697 -10.47 -29.23 -43.16
N ASP A 698 -11.65 -29.02 -42.56
CA ASP A 698 -12.90 -28.77 -43.29
C ASP A 698 -13.03 -27.31 -43.79
N SER A 699 -13.71 -27.14 -44.92
CA SER A 699 -13.89 -25.85 -45.59
C SER A 699 -14.73 -24.87 -44.76
N GLU A 700 -15.72 -25.36 -44.02
CA GLU A 700 -16.62 -24.57 -43.18
C GLU A 700 -15.85 -23.88 -42.03
N SER A 701 -15.03 -24.65 -41.30
CA SER A 701 -14.17 -24.11 -40.24
C SER A 701 -13.17 -23.08 -40.76
N ARG A 702 -12.61 -23.30 -41.95
CA ARG A 702 -11.69 -22.34 -42.59
C ARG A 702 -12.39 -21.06 -43.02
N GLU A 703 -13.61 -21.16 -43.54
CA GLU A 703 -14.41 -20.00 -43.93
C GLU A 703 -14.77 -19.14 -42.70
N ILE A 704 -15.22 -19.77 -41.63
CA ILE A 704 -15.50 -19.10 -40.34
C ILE A 704 -14.22 -18.46 -39.79
N ALA A 705 -13.08 -19.16 -39.84
CA ALA A 705 -11.80 -18.61 -39.39
C ALA A 705 -11.37 -17.36 -40.19
N VAL A 706 -11.57 -17.36 -41.51
CA VAL A 706 -11.26 -16.21 -42.39
C VAL A 706 -12.16 -15.02 -42.07
N ALA A 707 -13.47 -15.25 -41.90
CA ALA A 707 -14.44 -14.21 -41.54
C ALA A 707 -14.13 -13.59 -40.15
N ALA A 708 -13.96 -14.43 -39.13
CA ALA A 708 -13.68 -14.00 -37.76
C ALA A 708 -12.34 -13.25 -37.64
N HIS A 709 -11.31 -13.69 -38.37
CA HIS A 709 -9.99 -13.05 -38.29
C HIS A 709 -9.95 -11.66 -38.91
N LEU A 710 -10.71 -11.42 -39.99
CA LEU A 710 -10.86 -10.10 -40.59
C LEU A 710 -11.41 -9.07 -39.59
N GLU A 711 -12.16 -9.49 -38.59
CA GLU A 711 -12.63 -8.59 -37.52
C GLU A 711 -11.60 -8.44 -36.38
N TYR A 712 -10.87 -9.51 -36.08
CA TYR A 712 -9.90 -9.60 -34.98
C TYR A 712 -8.65 -8.74 -35.13
N VAL A 713 -8.27 -8.40 -36.37
CA VAL A 713 -7.13 -7.50 -36.66
C VAL A 713 -7.27 -6.16 -35.91
N SER A 714 -8.50 -5.73 -35.61
CA SER A 714 -8.77 -4.51 -34.85
C SER A 714 -8.40 -4.60 -33.35
N LEU A 715 -8.21 -5.80 -32.80
CA LEU A 715 -7.90 -6.06 -31.39
C LEU A 715 -6.39 -6.25 -31.13
N LEU A 716 -5.53 -6.19 -32.16
CA LEU A 716 -4.07 -6.26 -32.03
C LEU A 716 -3.48 -5.36 -30.92
N PRO A 717 -3.92 -4.10 -30.77
CA PRO A 717 -3.39 -3.22 -29.72
C PRO A 717 -3.59 -3.76 -28.29
N LEU A 718 -4.67 -4.51 -28.03
CA LEU A 718 -4.93 -5.15 -26.73
C LEU A 718 -3.94 -6.28 -26.43
N LEU A 719 -3.52 -7.00 -27.47
CA LEU A 719 -2.58 -8.13 -27.37
C LEU A 719 -1.12 -7.65 -27.26
N VAL A 720 -0.79 -6.49 -27.84
CA VAL A 720 0.54 -5.88 -27.82
C VAL A 720 0.85 -5.15 -26.51
N ALA A 721 -0.16 -4.67 -25.78
CA ALA A 721 -0.01 -4.04 -24.46
C ALA A 721 0.41 -5.01 -23.34
N THR A 722 1.00 -6.15 -23.69
CA THR A 722 1.31 -7.26 -22.80
C THR A 722 2.79 -7.61 -22.93
N ASP A 723 3.52 -7.78 -21.83
CA ASP A 723 4.90 -8.32 -21.81
C ASP A 723 4.98 -9.79 -22.28
N SER A 724 3.92 -10.34 -22.89
CA SER A 724 3.82 -11.73 -23.27
C SER A 724 4.17 -11.93 -24.75
N ALA A 725 5.45 -11.79 -25.08
CA ALA A 725 5.99 -12.06 -26.42
C ALA A 725 5.62 -13.45 -26.98
N ARG A 726 5.21 -14.41 -26.13
CA ARG A 726 4.70 -15.74 -26.52
C ARG A 726 3.29 -15.71 -27.13
N LEU A 727 2.39 -14.89 -26.57
CA LEU A 727 1.00 -14.79 -27.04
C LEU A 727 0.91 -14.02 -28.35
N TYR A 728 1.69 -12.94 -28.45
CA TYR A 728 1.85 -12.20 -29.70
C TYR A 728 2.37 -13.13 -30.82
N ARG A 729 3.35 -14.00 -30.52
CA ARG A 729 3.81 -15.04 -31.46
C ARG A 729 2.71 -16.01 -31.89
N THR A 730 1.92 -16.52 -30.94
CA THR A 730 0.82 -17.47 -31.24
C THR A 730 -0.24 -16.83 -32.16
N TYR A 731 -0.55 -15.55 -31.93
CA TYR A 731 -1.43 -14.79 -32.80
C TYR A 731 -0.86 -14.65 -34.22
N LEU A 732 0.42 -14.29 -34.34
CA LEU A 732 1.08 -14.15 -35.65
C LEU A 732 1.12 -15.47 -36.44
N ASP A 733 1.41 -16.60 -35.78
CA ASP A 733 1.42 -17.92 -36.43
C ASP A 733 0.00 -18.35 -36.88
N THR A 734 -1.03 -17.92 -36.14
CA THR A 734 -2.43 -18.15 -36.49
C THR A 734 -2.85 -17.27 -37.66
N ALA A 735 -2.49 -15.98 -37.62
CA ALA A 735 -2.66 -15.02 -38.70
C ALA A 735 -2.00 -15.49 -40.00
N GLU A 736 -0.80 -16.08 -39.93
CA GLU A 736 -0.13 -16.62 -41.11
C GLU A 736 -0.90 -17.78 -41.75
N ARG A 737 -1.38 -18.72 -40.93
CA ARG A 737 -2.17 -19.86 -41.41
C ARG A 737 -3.48 -19.40 -42.03
N VAL A 738 -4.18 -18.48 -41.37
CA VAL A 738 -5.42 -17.88 -41.90
C VAL A 738 -5.15 -17.11 -43.18
N ALA A 739 -4.06 -16.33 -43.27
CA ALA A 739 -3.72 -15.59 -44.49
C ALA A 739 -3.44 -16.53 -45.68
N ARG A 740 -2.70 -17.62 -45.46
CA ARG A 740 -2.36 -18.59 -46.50
C ARG A 740 -3.59 -19.32 -47.04
N HIS A 741 -4.43 -19.86 -46.15
CA HIS A 741 -5.63 -20.60 -46.56
C HIS A 741 -6.75 -19.66 -47.04
N GLY A 742 -6.89 -18.50 -46.42
CA GLY A 742 -7.89 -17.50 -46.78
C GLY A 742 -7.67 -16.91 -48.16
N LEU A 743 -6.42 -16.68 -48.58
CA LEU A 743 -6.13 -16.24 -49.96
C LEU A 743 -6.64 -17.25 -50.98
N ALA A 744 -6.32 -18.53 -50.83
CA ALA A 744 -6.77 -19.59 -51.73
C ALA A 744 -8.31 -19.66 -51.80
N LEU A 745 -9.00 -19.64 -50.64
CA LEU A 745 -10.46 -19.66 -50.57
C LEU A 745 -11.11 -18.42 -51.22
N LEU A 746 -10.49 -17.25 -51.08
CA LEU A 746 -11.01 -16.01 -51.66
C LEU A 746 -10.70 -15.89 -53.15
N GLU A 747 -9.66 -16.56 -53.66
CA GLU A 747 -9.31 -16.63 -55.08
C GLU A 747 -10.30 -17.52 -55.85
N GLU A 748 -10.83 -18.57 -55.23
CA GLU A 748 -11.86 -19.46 -55.80
C GLU A 748 -13.24 -18.80 -55.94
N ARG A 749 -13.51 -17.71 -55.19
CA ARG A 749 -14.78 -16.97 -55.27
C ARG A 749 -14.83 -16.06 -56.49
N ASP A 750 -15.95 -16.11 -57.20
CA ASP A 750 -16.26 -15.22 -58.32
C ASP A 750 -16.40 -13.75 -57.84
N PRO A 751 -15.48 -12.84 -58.22
CA PRO A 751 -15.54 -11.44 -57.84
C PRO A 751 -16.77 -10.70 -58.40
N ALA A 752 -17.42 -11.23 -59.44
CA ALA A 752 -18.64 -10.62 -59.99
C ALA A 752 -19.84 -10.75 -59.04
N ARG A 753 -19.85 -11.76 -58.17
CA ARG A 753 -20.92 -12.05 -57.20
C ARG A 753 -20.62 -11.54 -55.79
N ASP A 754 -19.45 -10.95 -55.59
CA ASP A 754 -18.98 -10.50 -54.29
C ASP A 754 -18.40 -9.08 -54.37
N ARG A 755 -19.17 -8.09 -53.92
CA ARG A 755 -18.80 -6.67 -53.92
C ARG A 755 -17.58 -6.35 -53.03
N MET A 756 -17.11 -7.30 -52.22
CA MET A 756 -16.01 -7.15 -51.27
C MET A 756 -14.81 -8.07 -51.55
N ALA A 757 -14.83 -8.80 -52.67
CA ALA A 757 -13.82 -9.81 -53.01
C ALA A 757 -12.40 -9.24 -52.97
N TYR A 758 -12.15 -8.15 -53.70
CA TYR A 758 -10.81 -7.57 -53.82
C TYR A 758 -10.34 -6.91 -52.52
N TYR A 759 -11.26 -6.31 -51.75
CA TYR A 759 -10.95 -5.78 -50.42
C TYR A 759 -10.50 -6.89 -49.46
N ARG A 760 -11.22 -8.01 -49.41
CA ARG A 760 -10.87 -9.15 -48.55
C ARG A 760 -9.52 -9.77 -48.96
N ARG A 761 -9.27 -9.92 -50.26
CA ARG A 761 -7.98 -10.39 -50.80
C ARG A 761 -6.83 -9.43 -50.41
N ALA A 762 -7.02 -8.13 -50.55
CA ALA A 762 -6.03 -7.12 -50.15
C ALA A 762 -5.72 -7.18 -48.65
N ARG A 763 -6.74 -7.37 -47.79
CA ARG A 763 -6.55 -7.55 -46.34
C ARG A 763 -5.79 -8.82 -45.99
N MET A 764 -5.94 -9.91 -46.73
CA MET A 764 -5.13 -11.11 -46.51
C MET A 764 -3.66 -10.89 -46.86
N HIS A 765 -3.36 -10.09 -47.90
CA HIS A 765 -1.99 -9.69 -48.19
C HIS A 765 -1.39 -8.79 -47.09
N MET A 766 -2.18 -7.86 -46.55
CA MET A 766 -1.77 -7.07 -45.36
C MET A 766 -1.47 -7.97 -44.16
N LEU A 767 -2.29 -9.00 -43.96
CA LEU A 767 -2.13 -9.94 -42.87
C LEU A 767 -0.86 -10.76 -43.02
N ARG A 768 -0.64 -11.32 -44.22
CA ARG A 768 0.58 -12.04 -44.56
C ARG A 768 1.83 -11.19 -44.35
N ALA A 769 1.77 -9.89 -44.66
CA ALA A 769 2.85 -8.96 -44.40
C ALA A 769 3.17 -8.79 -42.90
N ALA A 770 2.15 -8.80 -42.03
CA ALA A 770 2.32 -8.61 -40.59
C ALA A 770 3.02 -9.80 -39.88
N VAL A 771 3.07 -10.96 -40.52
CA VAL A 771 3.76 -12.17 -40.02
C VAL A 771 5.28 -12.04 -40.16
N PHE A 772 5.74 -11.37 -41.21
CA PHE A 772 7.16 -11.24 -41.50
C PHE A 772 7.80 -10.20 -40.57
N ARG A 773 8.82 -10.64 -39.81
CA ARG A 773 9.45 -9.82 -38.77
C ARG A 773 10.70 -9.10 -39.28
N PRO A 774 10.92 -7.84 -38.85
CA PRO A 774 12.18 -7.13 -39.09
C PRO A 774 13.37 -7.85 -38.45
N GLU A 775 13.21 -8.41 -37.24
CA GLU A 775 14.30 -9.02 -36.47
C GLU A 775 14.80 -10.34 -37.07
N THR A 776 14.04 -10.95 -37.99
CA THR A 776 14.40 -12.19 -38.68
C THR A 776 14.73 -11.98 -40.17
N GLY A 777 14.94 -10.73 -40.60
CA GLY A 777 15.24 -10.41 -42.00
C GLY A 777 14.04 -10.56 -42.96
N GLY A 778 12.80 -10.60 -42.45
CA GLY A 778 11.58 -10.76 -43.25
C GLY A 778 11.08 -9.48 -43.93
N GLU A 779 11.81 -8.36 -43.81
CA GLU A 779 11.37 -7.03 -44.24
C GLU A 779 11.00 -6.98 -45.74
N ASP A 780 11.77 -7.65 -46.61
CA ASP A 780 11.50 -7.70 -48.05
C ASP A 780 10.26 -8.55 -48.38
N SER A 781 10.03 -9.63 -47.64
CA SER A 781 8.85 -10.49 -47.78
C SER A 781 7.58 -9.79 -47.29
N ALA A 782 7.68 -8.99 -46.24
CA ALA A 782 6.63 -8.10 -45.77
C ALA A 782 6.28 -7.08 -46.86
N ARG A 783 7.30 -6.39 -47.38
CA ARG A 783 7.15 -5.38 -48.43
C ARG A 783 6.51 -5.95 -49.69
N ALA A 784 7.01 -7.10 -50.17
CA ALA A 784 6.48 -7.78 -51.35
C ALA A 784 5.01 -8.19 -51.17
N SER A 785 4.63 -8.61 -49.95
CA SER A 785 3.24 -8.94 -49.63
C SER A 785 2.34 -7.70 -49.63
N LEU A 786 2.79 -6.57 -49.07
CA LEU A 786 2.07 -5.29 -49.16
C LEU A 786 1.94 -4.82 -50.61
N GLY A 787 2.99 -4.95 -51.42
CA GLY A 787 2.96 -4.63 -52.85
C GLY A 787 1.95 -5.47 -53.64
N ARG A 788 1.86 -6.78 -53.37
CA ARG A 788 0.80 -7.64 -53.95
C ARG A 788 -0.59 -7.20 -53.52
N GLY A 789 -0.77 -6.81 -52.26
CA GLY A 789 -2.03 -6.23 -51.78
C GLY A 789 -2.43 -4.97 -52.56
N LEU A 790 -1.48 -4.07 -52.85
CA LEU A 790 -1.74 -2.87 -53.65
C LEU A 790 -2.13 -3.21 -55.10
N ALA A 791 -1.50 -4.22 -55.70
CA ALA A 791 -1.88 -4.71 -57.03
C ALA A 791 -3.33 -5.24 -57.05
N VAL A 792 -3.72 -6.01 -56.03
CA VAL A 792 -5.10 -6.51 -55.86
C VAL A 792 -6.09 -5.34 -55.70
N VAL A 793 -5.74 -4.30 -54.95
CA VAL A 793 -6.59 -3.11 -54.84
C VAL A 793 -6.72 -2.41 -56.19
N ALA A 794 -5.61 -2.21 -56.92
CA ALA A 794 -5.62 -1.56 -58.23
C ALA A 794 -6.44 -2.33 -59.27
N GLU A 795 -6.45 -3.66 -59.20
CA GLU A 795 -7.33 -4.51 -60.01
C GLU A 795 -8.79 -4.31 -59.61
N GLY A 796 -9.13 -4.42 -58.33
CA GLY A 796 -10.48 -4.18 -57.81
C GLY A 796 -11.03 -2.78 -58.14
N MET A 797 -10.15 -1.77 -58.20
CA MET A 797 -10.52 -0.41 -58.62
C MET A 797 -10.99 -0.33 -60.08
N ARG A 798 -10.61 -1.27 -60.95
CA ARG A 798 -11.10 -1.34 -62.35
C ARG A 798 -12.47 -2.03 -62.48
N HIS A 799 -12.90 -2.79 -61.47
CA HIS A 799 -14.17 -3.51 -61.51
C HIS A 799 -15.33 -2.65 -60.96
N PRO A 800 -16.40 -2.37 -61.73
CA PRO A 800 -17.46 -1.46 -61.30
C PRO A 800 -18.31 -2.00 -60.14
N ASN A 801 -18.45 -3.32 -60.01
CA ASN A 801 -19.28 -3.95 -58.98
C ASN A 801 -18.63 -4.01 -57.58
N GLN A 802 -17.34 -3.64 -57.47
CA GLN A 802 -16.61 -3.66 -56.21
C GLN A 802 -16.86 -2.39 -55.39
N ASN A 803 -16.90 -2.53 -54.07
CA ASN A 803 -17.08 -1.40 -53.17
C ASN A 803 -15.79 -0.56 -53.10
N LYS A 804 -15.86 0.66 -53.67
CA LYS A 804 -14.72 1.58 -53.80
C LYS A 804 -14.28 2.18 -52.47
N GLU A 805 -15.20 2.48 -51.56
CA GLU A 805 -14.89 3.02 -50.23
C GLU A 805 -13.89 2.11 -49.48
N PHE A 806 -14.20 0.81 -49.42
CA PHE A 806 -13.36 -0.16 -48.73
C PHE A 806 -12.05 -0.46 -49.48
N LEU A 807 -12.05 -0.39 -50.81
CA LEU A 807 -10.81 -0.52 -51.59
C LEU A 807 -9.87 0.66 -51.34
N TYR A 808 -10.40 1.89 -51.25
CA TYR A 808 -9.62 3.06 -50.83
C TYR A 808 -9.10 2.90 -49.39
N TYR A 809 -9.93 2.41 -48.47
CA TYR A 809 -9.50 2.10 -47.11
C TYR A 809 -8.32 1.11 -47.09
N ALA A 810 -8.42 0.01 -47.85
CA ALA A 810 -7.35 -0.97 -47.97
C ALA A 810 -6.07 -0.39 -48.61
N ALA A 811 -6.20 0.43 -49.65
CA ALA A 811 -5.06 1.13 -50.27
C ALA A 811 -4.30 1.97 -49.24
N GLY A 812 -5.04 2.78 -48.47
CA GLY A 812 -4.45 3.66 -47.47
C GLY A 812 -3.76 2.88 -46.35
N GLU A 813 -4.39 1.83 -45.82
CA GLU A 813 -3.77 0.97 -44.81
C GLU A 813 -2.47 0.30 -45.31
N LEU A 814 -2.45 -0.19 -46.55
CA LEU A 814 -1.27 -0.76 -47.20
C LEU A 814 -0.14 0.29 -47.31
N HIS A 815 -0.46 1.47 -47.83
CA HIS A 815 0.49 2.57 -47.96
C HIS A 815 1.00 3.07 -46.60
N SER A 816 0.15 3.11 -45.57
CA SER A 816 0.56 3.47 -44.21
C SER A 816 1.62 2.53 -43.64
N ARG A 817 1.45 1.22 -43.86
CA ARG A 817 2.40 0.19 -43.42
C ARG A 817 3.73 0.29 -44.18
N LEU A 818 3.68 0.48 -45.50
CA LEU A 818 4.88 0.73 -46.31
C LEU A 818 5.61 2.01 -45.88
N ALA A 819 4.88 3.11 -45.64
CA ALA A 819 5.45 4.36 -45.15
C ALA A 819 6.15 4.18 -43.79
N ARG A 820 5.57 3.38 -42.88
CA ARG A 820 6.19 3.05 -41.59
C ARG A 820 7.47 2.24 -41.77
N GLN A 821 7.45 1.22 -42.62
CA GLN A 821 8.62 0.39 -42.90
C GLN A 821 9.75 1.22 -43.53
N ASP A 822 9.45 2.07 -44.50
CA ASP A 822 10.44 2.95 -45.11
C ASP A 822 10.99 3.99 -44.15
N SER A 823 10.15 4.56 -43.29
CA SER A 823 10.60 5.48 -42.26
C SER A 823 11.53 4.80 -41.26
N ALA A 824 11.21 3.57 -40.82
CA ALA A 824 12.05 2.80 -39.89
C ALA A 824 13.42 2.44 -40.49
N SER A 825 13.46 2.19 -41.81
CA SER A 825 14.67 1.79 -42.53
C SER A 825 15.41 2.97 -43.18
N GLY A 826 15.15 4.20 -42.73
CA GLY A 826 15.84 5.42 -43.19
C GLY A 826 15.52 5.88 -44.62
N ARG A 827 14.49 5.31 -45.27
CA ARG A 827 14.06 5.64 -46.64
C ARG A 827 12.99 6.74 -46.63
N GLY A 828 13.31 7.89 -46.06
CA GLY A 828 12.38 9.00 -45.81
C GLY A 828 11.60 9.48 -47.03
N ARG A 829 12.26 9.63 -48.19
CA ARG A 829 11.59 10.01 -49.46
C ARG A 829 10.52 9.00 -49.91
N GLN A 830 10.76 7.71 -49.75
CA GLN A 830 9.79 6.66 -50.08
C GLN A 830 8.65 6.63 -49.07
N ALA A 831 8.96 6.86 -47.79
CA ALA A 831 7.96 6.99 -46.74
C ALA A 831 6.99 8.15 -47.01
N ILE A 832 7.50 9.31 -47.45
CA ILE A 832 6.68 10.47 -47.85
C ILE A 832 5.83 10.14 -49.07
N ALA A 833 6.39 9.47 -50.10
CA ALA A 833 5.63 9.07 -51.28
C ALA A 833 4.44 8.18 -50.89
N HIS A 834 4.66 7.17 -50.06
CA HIS A 834 3.58 6.34 -49.55
C HIS A 834 2.59 7.10 -48.64
N ALA A 835 3.04 8.09 -47.88
CA ALA A 835 2.13 8.93 -47.10
C ALA A 835 1.22 9.81 -47.97
N ARG A 836 1.68 10.23 -49.15
CA ARG A 836 0.86 10.93 -50.14
C ARG A 836 -0.18 10.00 -50.76
N GLU A 837 0.22 8.80 -51.15
CA GLU A 837 -0.72 7.78 -51.67
C GLU A 837 -1.78 7.40 -50.62
N LEU A 838 -1.40 7.29 -49.35
CA LEU A 838 -2.34 7.12 -48.22
C LEU A 838 -3.34 8.29 -48.16
N LEU A 839 -2.87 9.53 -48.31
CA LEU A 839 -3.73 10.70 -48.31
C LEU A 839 -4.70 10.70 -49.50
N ASP A 840 -4.21 10.37 -50.70
CA ASP A 840 -5.04 10.28 -51.91
C ASP A 840 -6.11 9.19 -51.76
N ALA A 841 -5.75 8.05 -51.16
CA ALA A 841 -6.70 7.00 -50.83
C ALA A 841 -7.76 7.48 -49.82
N ALA A 842 -7.36 8.22 -48.77
CA ALA A 842 -8.31 8.79 -47.81
C ALA A 842 -9.24 9.83 -48.45
N VAL A 843 -8.74 10.66 -49.39
CA VAL A 843 -9.54 11.58 -50.18
C VAL A 843 -10.52 10.83 -51.10
N GLY A 844 -10.07 9.75 -51.73
CA GLY A 844 -10.92 8.86 -52.52
C GLY A 844 -12.06 8.27 -51.69
N GLN A 845 -11.74 7.70 -50.54
CA GLN A 845 -12.73 7.16 -49.60
C GLN A 845 -13.74 8.22 -49.15
N PHE A 846 -13.26 9.43 -48.85
CA PHE A 846 -14.09 10.56 -48.45
C PHE A 846 -15.03 11.06 -49.58
N ARG A 847 -14.62 10.94 -50.84
CA ARG A 847 -15.46 11.28 -52.00
C ARG A 847 -16.58 10.26 -52.21
N GLU A 848 -16.30 8.99 -51.96
CA GLU A 848 -17.31 7.91 -52.03
C GLU A 848 -18.36 8.06 -50.94
N VAL A 849 -17.95 8.20 -49.68
CA VAL A 849 -18.85 8.29 -48.53
C VAL A 849 -18.37 9.38 -47.58
N ARG A 850 -19.25 10.34 -47.28
CA ARG A 850 -19.00 11.35 -46.25
C ARG A 850 -19.58 10.89 -44.92
N SER A 851 -18.76 10.23 -44.12
CA SER A 851 -19.10 9.76 -42.76
C SER A 851 -18.12 10.34 -41.74
N GLY A 852 -18.51 10.36 -40.45
CA GLY A 852 -17.61 10.84 -39.39
C GLY A 852 -16.27 10.10 -39.36
N PHE A 853 -16.31 8.78 -39.58
CA PHE A 853 -15.11 7.94 -39.73
C PHE A 853 -14.17 8.42 -40.85
N ASN A 854 -14.71 8.76 -42.02
CA ASN A 854 -13.91 9.18 -43.17
C ASN A 854 -13.30 10.58 -42.96
N TYR A 855 -13.95 11.48 -42.23
CA TYR A 855 -13.35 12.74 -41.79
C TYR A 855 -12.17 12.52 -40.85
N ASP A 856 -12.33 11.67 -39.83
CA ASP A 856 -11.26 11.35 -38.88
C ASP A 856 -10.06 10.70 -39.59
N TYR A 857 -10.33 9.75 -40.49
CA TYR A 857 -9.29 9.08 -41.28
C TYR A 857 -8.53 10.05 -42.18
N LEU A 858 -9.23 10.95 -42.88
CA LEU A 858 -8.60 11.99 -43.70
C LEU A 858 -7.73 12.93 -42.85
N GLY A 859 -8.23 13.40 -41.70
CA GLY A 859 -7.46 14.22 -40.78
C GLY A 859 -6.21 13.51 -40.27
N TRP A 860 -6.30 12.23 -39.94
CA TRP A 860 -5.15 11.40 -39.54
C TRP A 860 -4.12 11.23 -40.65
N SER A 861 -4.55 11.03 -41.90
CA SER A 861 -3.65 10.92 -43.05
C SER A 861 -2.82 12.19 -43.27
N TYR A 862 -3.45 13.36 -43.14
CA TYR A 862 -2.74 14.65 -43.13
C TYR A 862 -1.73 14.77 -41.97
N GLU A 863 -2.12 14.42 -40.74
CA GLU A 863 -1.20 14.40 -39.58
C GLU A 863 0.01 13.48 -39.84
N ARG A 864 -0.21 12.31 -40.45
CA ARG A 864 0.84 11.34 -40.75
C ARG A 864 1.83 11.90 -41.78
N LEU A 865 1.32 12.50 -42.86
CA LEU A 865 2.16 13.16 -43.88
C LEU A 865 2.97 14.30 -43.26
N GLY A 866 2.34 15.15 -42.44
CA GLY A 866 3.02 16.25 -41.76
C GLY A 866 4.15 15.80 -40.83
N ASN A 867 3.96 14.70 -40.10
CA ASN A 867 5.00 14.12 -39.25
C ASN A 867 6.22 13.65 -40.05
N LEU A 868 6.01 13.02 -41.20
CA LEU A 868 7.10 12.53 -42.07
C LEU A 868 7.82 13.68 -42.78
N LEU A 869 7.09 14.66 -43.31
CA LEU A 869 7.68 15.86 -43.94
C LEU A 869 8.56 16.62 -42.95
N ARG A 870 8.11 16.77 -41.70
CA ARG A 870 8.91 17.41 -40.64
C ARG A 870 10.17 16.62 -40.33
N ALA A 871 10.09 15.30 -40.26
CA ALA A 871 11.24 14.44 -39.97
C ALA A 871 12.35 14.56 -41.04
N GLU A 872 11.95 14.77 -42.30
CA GLU A 872 12.86 15.01 -43.43
C GLU A 872 13.27 16.47 -43.62
N GLY A 873 12.90 17.37 -42.69
CA GLY A 873 13.26 18.78 -42.72
C GLY A 873 12.35 19.69 -43.58
N ASP A 874 11.34 19.15 -44.27
CA ASP A 874 10.35 19.94 -45.01
C ASP A 874 9.30 20.55 -44.06
N SER A 875 9.72 21.61 -43.38
CA SER A 875 8.89 22.33 -42.40
C SER A 875 7.73 23.09 -43.04
N ALA A 876 7.84 23.46 -44.32
CA ALA A 876 6.79 24.17 -45.06
C ALA A 876 5.68 23.20 -45.47
N GLY A 877 6.04 22.06 -46.07
CA GLY A 877 5.08 21.00 -46.40
C GLY A 877 4.42 20.41 -45.16
N ALA A 878 5.19 20.19 -44.09
CA ALA A 878 4.64 19.70 -42.82
C ALA A 878 3.56 20.62 -42.26
N ARG A 879 3.77 21.93 -42.35
CA ARG A 879 2.81 22.96 -41.90
C ARG A 879 1.49 22.86 -42.65
N VAL A 880 1.53 22.87 -43.97
CA VAL A 880 0.32 22.75 -44.81
C VAL A 880 -0.46 21.47 -44.48
N ALA A 881 0.25 20.36 -44.26
CA ALA A 881 -0.37 19.10 -43.87
C ALA A 881 -1.03 19.18 -42.47
N TYR A 882 -0.37 19.75 -41.47
CA TYR A 882 -0.97 19.91 -40.14
C TYR A 882 -2.18 20.86 -40.14
N ASP A 883 -2.12 21.97 -40.88
CA ASP A 883 -3.23 22.91 -40.98
C ASP A 883 -4.43 22.25 -41.67
N SER A 884 -4.19 21.46 -42.72
CA SER A 884 -5.23 20.66 -43.39
C SER A 884 -5.85 19.61 -42.45
N SER A 885 -5.03 18.94 -41.64
CA SER A 885 -5.49 17.99 -40.62
C SER A 885 -6.41 18.66 -39.60
N GLU A 886 -6.03 19.85 -39.13
CA GLU A 886 -6.80 20.61 -38.15
C GLU A 886 -8.17 21.02 -38.69
N VAL A 887 -8.22 21.57 -39.90
CA VAL A 887 -9.47 22.03 -40.54
C VAL A 887 -10.47 20.87 -40.69
N VAL A 888 -10.01 19.72 -41.19
CA VAL A 888 -10.88 18.54 -41.37
C VAL A 888 -11.46 18.08 -40.02
N ARG A 889 -10.64 18.05 -38.96
CA ARG A 889 -11.08 17.66 -37.61
C ARG A 889 -11.96 18.69 -36.93
N ALA A 890 -11.69 19.99 -37.12
CA ALA A 890 -12.51 21.09 -36.61
C ALA A 890 -13.92 21.06 -37.18
N ARG A 891 -14.04 20.79 -38.49
CA ARG A 891 -15.33 20.61 -39.14
C ARG A 891 -16.11 19.42 -38.61
N LEU A 892 -15.44 18.27 -38.40
CA LEU A 892 -16.07 17.09 -37.80
C LEU A 892 -16.50 17.34 -36.34
N ALA A 893 -15.68 18.08 -35.57
CA ALA A 893 -16.00 18.51 -34.21
C ALA A 893 -17.15 19.56 -34.13
N GLY A 894 -17.70 19.97 -35.29
CA GLY A 894 -18.79 20.93 -35.39
C GLY A 894 -18.38 22.38 -35.13
N GLU A 895 -17.08 22.69 -35.15
CA GLU A 895 -16.57 24.08 -35.03
C GLU A 895 -16.94 24.93 -36.24
N GLU A 896 -17.12 24.30 -37.41
CA GLU A 896 -17.56 24.93 -38.66
C GLU A 896 -18.97 24.48 -39.07
N ARG A 897 -19.79 25.39 -39.61
CA ARG A 897 -21.13 25.09 -40.13
C ARG A 897 -21.13 25.04 -41.66
N PRO A 898 -21.88 24.10 -42.28
CA PRO A 898 -22.63 22.99 -41.65
C PRO A 898 -21.71 21.86 -41.18
N SER A 899 -21.98 21.30 -39.99
CA SER A 899 -21.28 20.12 -39.48
C SER A 899 -21.87 18.86 -40.13
N PRO A 900 -21.03 17.96 -40.66
CA PRO A 900 -21.47 16.70 -41.25
C PRO A 900 -21.66 15.57 -40.22
N ALA A 901 -21.38 15.85 -38.94
CA ALA A 901 -21.34 14.86 -37.86
C ALA A 901 -22.70 14.67 -37.19
N THR A 902 -23.01 13.45 -36.78
CA THR A 902 -24.05 13.23 -35.76
C THR A 902 -23.60 13.86 -34.43
N PRO A 903 -24.52 14.15 -33.48
CA PRO A 903 -24.14 14.68 -32.16
C PRO A 903 -23.06 13.84 -31.45
N ASP A 904 -23.15 12.51 -31.56
CA ASP A 904 -22.22 11.56 -30.96
C ASP A 904 -20.84 11.59 -31.65
N ASP A 905 -20.81 11.65 -32.98
CA ASP A 905 -19.58 11.79 -33.76
C ASP A 905 -18.85 13.10 -33.40
N ALA A 906 -19.61 14.20 -33.24
CA ALA A 906 -19.06 15.50 -32.88
C ALA A 906 -18.47 15.52 -31.47
N GLU A 907 -19.02 14.77 -30.51
CA GLU A 907 -18.43 14.63 -29.18
C GLU A 907 -17.08 13.89 -29.21
N SER A 908 -17.03 12.75 -29.89
CA SER A 908 -15.78 11.98 -30.06
C SER A 908 -14.70 12.80 -30.79
N ALA A 909 -15.09 13.49 -31.88
CA ALA A 909 -14.18 14.30 -32.69
C ALA A 909 -13.57 15.47 -31.91
N ARG A 910 -14.32 16.11 -30.99
CA ARG A 910 -13.80 17.19 -30.13
C ARG A 910 -12.63 16.71 -29.27
N LEU A 911 -12.68 15.50 -28.72
CA LEU A 911 -11.57 14.94 -27.94
C LEU A 911 -10.34 14.70 -28.82
N THR A 912 -10.54 14.13 -30.01
CA THR A 912 -9.47 13.84 -30.97
C THR A 912 -8.80 15.12 -31.47
N LEU A 913 -9.59 16.17 -31.74
CA LEU A 913 -9.10 17.50 -32.11
C LEU A 913 -8.33 18.16 -30.96
N TYR A 914 -8.86 18.12 -29.74
CA TYR A 914 -8.18 18.64 -28.55
C TYR A 914 -6.79 18.02 -28.40
N GLN A 915 -6.69 16.68 -28.43
CA GLN A 915 -5.43 15.95 -28.29
C GLN A 915 -4.44 16.26 -29.42
N PHE A 916 -4.94 16.48 -30.64
CA PHE A 916 -4.13 16.88 -31.78
C PHE A 916 -3.56 18.29 -31.58
N ARG A 917 -4.42 19.28 -31.29
CA ARG A 917 -4.03 20.67 -31.03
C ARG A 917 -2.98 20.78 -29.92
N THR A 918 -3.16 20.09 -28.80
CA THR A 918 -2.18 20.08 -27.69
C THR A 918 -0.80 19.58 -28.15
N ARG A 919 -0.74 18.42 -28.83
CA ARG A 919 0.53 17.84 -29.32
C ARG A 919 1.21 18.74 -30.34
N LEU A 920 0.42 19.38 -31.21
CA LEU A 920 0.95 20.24 -32.26
C LEU A 920 1.49 21.56 -31.68
N ILE A 921 0.77 22.20 -30.75
CA ILE A 921 1.24 23.41 -30.05
C ILE A 921 2.56 23.12 -29.33
N ASP A 922 2.65 22.01 -28.61
CA ASP A 922 3.89 21.64 -27.91
C ASP A 922 5.06 21.42 -28.88
N ALA A 923 4.80 20.78 -30.03
CA ALA A 923 5.81 20.58 -31.06
C ALA A 923 6.26 21.90 -31.71
N GLU A 924 5.33 22.81 -32.03
CA GLU A 924 5.64 24.13 -32.60
C GLU A 924 6.43 24.98 -31.61
N ARG A 925 6.09 24.97 -30.32
CA ARG A 925 6.84 25.68 -29.28
C ARG A 925 8.28 25.19 -29.16
N ARG A 926 8.51 23.88 -29.16
CA ARG A 926 9.87 23.30 -29.07
C ARG A 926 10.72 23.62 -30.29
N ALA A 927 10.10 23.78 -31.45
CA ALA A 927 10.78 24.15 -32.68
C ALA A 927 11.01 25.66 -32.84
N GLY A 928 10.67 26.48 -31.83
CA GLY A 928 10.76 27.96 -31.95
C GLY A 928 9.81 28.54 -33.00
N GLY A 929 8.65 27.91 -33.19
CA GLY A 929 7.65 28.33 -34.18
C GLY A 929 7.06 29.71 -33.90
N ASP A 930 6.44 30.30 -34.92
CA ASP A 930 5.82 31.64 -34.87
C ASP A 930 4.83 31.79 -33.69
N PRO A 931 5.10 32.73 -32.74
CA PRO A 931 4.22 33.00 -31.61
C PRO A 931 2.78 33.35 -31.98
N ALA A 932 2.56 34.09 -33.08
CA ALA A 932 1.22 34.49 -33.51
C ALA A 932 0.38 33.28 -33.91
N ARG A 933 0.99 32.32 -34.61
CA ARG A 933 0.33 31.08 -35.00
C ARG A 933 0.04 30.18 -33.81
N ILE A 934 0.99 30.05 -32.87
CA ILE A 934 0.79 29.30 -31.63
C ILE A 934 -0.37 29.89 -30.83
N LEU A 935 -0.49 31.23 -30.81
CA LEU A 935 -1.61 31.93 -30.19
C LEU A 935 -2.95 31.56 -30.85
N THR A 936 -3.07 31.68 -32.18
CA THR A 936 -4.29 31.32 -32.91
C THR A 936 -4.70 29.86 -32.65
N ARG A 937 -3.75 28.93 -32.69
CA ARG A 937 -4.00 27.51 -32.42
C ARG A 937 -4.44 27.26 -30.97
N SER A 938 -3.88 28.02 -30.03
CA SER A 938 -4.25 27.95 -28.61
C SER A 938 -5.66 28.50 -28.34
N GLN A 939 -6.10 29.53 -29.09
CA GLN A 939 -7.49 30.01 -29.04
C GLN A 939 -8.46 28.94 -29.56
N GLY A 940 -8.10 28.25 -30.65
CA GLY A 940 -8.84 27.09 -31.14
C GLY A 940 -8.94 25.97 -30.09
N LEU A 941 -7.84 25.66 -29.39
CA LEU A 941 -7.85 24.66 -28.32
C LEU A 941 -8.84 24.99 -27.20
N VAL A 942 -8.91 26.27 -26.78
CA VAL A 942 -9.91 26.72 -25.79
C VAL A 942 -11.32 26.56 -26.33
N THR A 943 -11.58 26.94 -27.59
CA THR A 943 -12.89 26.79 -28.24
C THR A 943 -13.36 25.33 -28.22
N THR A 944 -12.47 24.38 -28.54
CA THR A 944 -12.78 22.95 -28.46
C THR A 944 -13.12 22.53 -27.04
N ALA A 945 -12.28 22.94 -26.07
CA ALA A 945 -12.44 22.55 -24.67
C ALA A 945 -13.72 23.12 -24.06
N GLU A 946 -14.07 24.36 -24.37
CA GLU A 946 -15.33 24.99 -23.94
C GLU A 946 -16.52 24.21 -24.47
N ARG A 947 -16.52 23.88 -25.77
CA ARG A 947 -17.58 23.07 -26.37
C ARG A 947 -17.74 21.68 -25.77
N MET A 948 -16.68 21.11 -25.18
CA MET A 948 -16.73 19.86 -24.42
C MET A 948 -17.24 20.06 -22.98
N ALA A 949 -17.16 21.29 -22.45
CA ALA A 949 -17.54 21.65 -21.09
C ALA A 949 -18.86 22.44 -20.99
N LEU A 950 -19.49 22.80 -22.12
CA LEU A 950 -20.79 23.49 -22.20
C LEU A 950 -21.98 22.78 -21.51
N PRO A 951 -22.08 21.42 -21.49
CA PRO A 951 -23.20 20.77 -20.80
C PRO A 951 -23.16 21.02 -19.29
N THR A 952 -24.31 21.29 -18.66
CA THR A 952 -24.46 21.41 -17.20
C THR A 952 -23.99 20.17 -16.43
N THR A 953 -23.88 19.04 -17.13
CA THR A 953 -23.41 17.72 -16.66
C THR A 953 -21.93 17.44 -16.94
N ALA A 954 -21.14 18.45 -17.34
CA ALA A 954 -19.73 18.24 -17.71
C ALA A 954 -18.93 17.48 -16.63
N THR A 955 -18.20 16.46 -17.07
CA THR A 955 -17.39 15.60 -16.21
C THR A 955 -16.17 16.33 -15.66
N THR A 956 -15.67 15.84 -14.52
CA THR A 956 -14.42 16.27 -13.87
C THR A 956 -13.23 16.30 -14.85
N ARG A 957 -13.16 15.34 -15.79
CA ARG A 957 -12.12 15.29 -16.84
C ARG A 957 -12.27 16.42 -17.88
N GLN A 958 -13.49 16.75 -18.29
CA GLN A 958 -13.74 17.83 -19.26
C GLN A 958 -13.38 19.20 -18.69
N ARG A 959 -13.73 19.47 -17.42
CA ARG A 959 -13.33 20.72 -16.74
C ARG A 959 -11.81 20.85 -16.59
N ASN A 960 -11.12 19.76 -16.24
CA ASN A 960 -9.65 19.75 -16.17
C ASN A 960 -9.01 20.12 -17.54
N ARG A 961 -9.50 19.52 -18.64
CA ARG A 961 -9.03 19.84 -20.00
C ARG A 961 -9.22 21.31 -20.37
N LEU A 962 -10.30 21.92 -19.90
CA LEU A 962 -10.56 23.35 -20.08
C LEU A 962 -9.54 24.21 -19.32
N GLY A 963 -9.25 23.89 -18.06
CA GLY A 963 -8.18 24.56 -17.29
C GLY A 963 -6.81 24.47 -17.97
N VAL A 964 -6.47 23.29 -18.52
CA VAL A 964 -5.25 23.09 -19.32
C VAL A 964 -5.25 23.95 -20.58
N ALA A 965 -6.37 24.04 -21.30
CA ALA A 965 -6.47 24.85 -22.51
C ALA A 965 -6.23 26.35 -22.22
N TYR A 966 -6.83 26.88 -21.15
CA TYR A 966 -6.58 28.26 -20.72
C TYR A 966 -5.13 28.49 -20.30
N ASN A 967 -4.47 27.51 -19.66
CA ASN A 967 -3.04 27.61 -19.36
C ASN A 967 -2.20 27.71 -20.66
N VAL A 968 -2.48 26.85 -21.63
CA VAL A 968 -1.78 26.86 -22.94
C VAL A 968 -1.97 28.21 -23.65
N LEU A 969 -3.20 28.71 -23.71
CA LEU A 969 -3.51 30.02 -24.29
C LEU A 969 -2.80 31.16 -23.56
N SER A 970 -2.83 31.17 -22.22
CA SER A 970 -2.13 32.18 -21.44
C SER A 970 -0.63 32.20 -21.78
N ARG A 971 0.03 31.05 -21.85
CA ARG A 971 1.46 30.96 -22.18
C ARG A 971 1.76 31.45 -23.60
N ALA A 972 0.84 31.28 -24.54
CA ALA A 972 0.97 31.84 -25.89
C ALA A 972 0.87 33.38 -25.87
N LEU A 973 -0.09 33.95 -25.11
CA LEU A 973 -0.22 35.40 -24.92
C LEU A 973 1.02 36.01 -24.25
N LEU A 974 1.58 35.32 -23.25
CA LEU A 974 2.81 35.74 -22.60
C LEU A 974 3.98 35.80 -23.59
N ALA A 975 4.09 34.82 -24.49
CA ALA A 975 5.14 34.77 -25.51
C ALA A 975 5.02 35.88 -26.57
N THR A 976 3.82 36.43 -26.78
CA THR A 976 3.60 37.60 -27.66
C THR A 976 3.74 38.93 -26.91
N GLY A 977 4.04 38.92 -25.61
CA GLY A 977 4.12 40.13 -24.77
C GLY A 977 2.77 40.70 -24.32
N ASP A 978 1.67 39.97 -24.52
CA ASP A 978 0.34 40.39 -24.05
C ASP A 978 0.11 39.93 -22.61
N TYR A 979 0.71 40.67 -21.67
CA TYR A 979 0.61 40.39 -20.24
C TYR A 979 -0.81 40.56 -19.68
N TYR A 980 -1.61 41.50 -20.20
CA TYR A 980 -2.98 41.71 -19.75
C TYR A 980 -3.91 40.59 -20.24
N GLY A 981 -3.75 40.18 -21.50
CA GLY A 981 -4.42 39.00 -22.04
C GLY A 981 -4.06 37.75 -21.25
N TYR A 982 -2.78 37.54 -20.93
CA TYR A 982 -2.32 36.45 -20.06
C TYR A 982 -3.08 36.42 -18.72
N LEU A 983 -3.15 37.56 -18.01
CA LEU A 983 -3.82 37.66 -16.71
C LEU A 983 -5.32 37.38 -16.81
N ALA A 984 -5.98 37.84 -17.89
CA ALA A 984 -7.39 37.58 -18.12
C ALA A 984 -7.68 36.08 -18.29
N GLN A 985 -6.84 35.36 -19.05
CA GLN A 985 -7.02 33.91 -19.25
C GLN A 985 -6.66 33.10 -18.00
N GLN A 986 -5.65 33.52 -17.23
CA GLN A 986 -5.33 32.86 -15.96
C GLN A 986 -6.45 33.03 -14.92
N ARG A 987 -7.18 34.15 -14.92
CA ARG A 987 -8.36 34.33 -14.06
C ARG A 987 -9.45 33.29 -14.38
N ARG A 988 -9.73 33.05 -15.67
CA ARG A 988 -10.66 32.01 -16.11
C ARG A 988 -10.19 30.62 -15.68
N ARG A 989 -8.91 30.31 -15.84
CA ARG A 989 -8.33 29.06 -15.36
C ARG A 989 -8.50 28.90 -13.84
N ILE A 990 -8.19 29.93 -13.05
CA ILE A 990 -8.32 29.90 -11.59
C ILE A 990 -9.77 29.64 -11.16
N GLU A 991 -10.76 30.25 -11.82
CA GLU A 991 -12.18 29.97 -11.58
C GLU A 991 -12.50 28.48 -11.77
N ILE A 992 -12.00 27.88 -12.86
CA ILE A 992 -12.20 26.47 -13.19
C ILE A 992 -11.47 25.55 -12.19
N ASP A 993 -10.19 25.82 -11.94
CA ASP A 993 -9.34 25.00 -11.05
C ASP A 993 -9.84 25.08 -9.59
N SER A 994 -10.40 26.23 -9.16
CA SER A 994 -11.03 26.38 -7.84
C SER A 994 -12.28 25.52 -7.69
N ALA A 995 -13.16 25.50 -8.69
CA ALA A 995 -14.32 24.62 -8.70
C ALA A 995 -13.91 23.14 -8.71
N PHE A 996 -12.83 22.82 -9.43
CA PHE A 996 -12.27 21.47 -9.50
C PHE A 996 -11.72 21.00 -8.16
N VAL A 997 -11.03 21.87 -7.40
CA VAL A 997 -10.53 21.60 -6.05
C VAL A 997 -11.68 21.27 -5.07
N VAL A 998 -12.83 21.93 -5.19
CA VAL A 998 -14.00 21.62 -4.34
C VAL A 998 -14.57 20.25 -4.71
N GLN A 999 -14.73 19.98 -6.01
CA GLN A 999 -15.28 18.71 -6.50
C GLN A 999 -14.38 17.50 -6.21
N SER A 1000 -13.06 17.70 -6.23
CA SER A 1000 -12.07 16.69 -5.88
C SER A 1000 -11.93 16.45 -4.37
N ARG A 1001 -12.72 17.16 -3.54
CA ARG A 1001 -12.61 17.17 -2.08
C ARG A 1001 -11.20 17.51 -1.61
N HIS A 1002 -10.61 18.53 -2.22
CA HIS A 1002 -9.28 19.05 -1.89
C HIS A 1002 -8.16 18.01 -2.07
N HIS A 1003 -8.23 17.23 -3.15
CA HIS A 1003 -7.16 16.29 -3.49
C HIS A 1003 -5.82 17.05 -3.71
N PRO A 1004 -4.67 16.55 -3.19
CA PRO A 1004 -3.37 17.21 -3.29
C PRO A 1004 -3.03 17.69 -4.70
N ASP A 1005 -3.12 16.82 -5.72
CA ASP A 1005 -2.80 17.19 -7.11
C ASP A 1005 -3.61 18.39 -7.61
N THR A 1006 -4.87 18.52 -7.20
CA THR A 1006 -5.73 19.63 -7.62
C THR A 1006 -5.38 20.93 -6.90
N LEU A 1007 -4.97 20.83 -5.63
CA LEU A 1007 -4.47 21.96 -4.86
C LEU A 1007 -3.12 22.44 -5.42
N GLU A 1008 -2.23 21.53 -5.83
CA GLU A 1008 -0.95 21.87 -6.46
C GLU A 1008 -1.14 22.62 -7.78
N ILE A 1009 -2.09 22.18 -8.62
CA ILE A 1009 -2.42 22.85 -9.89
C ILE A 1009 -2.86 24.30 -9.63
N LEU A 1010 -3.75 24.49 -8.64
CA LEU A 1010 -4.26 25.81 -8.28
C LEU A 1010 -3.18 26.69 -7.62
N ALA A 1011 -2.32 26.11 -6.76
CA ALA A 1011 -1.21 26.81 -6.14
C ALA A 1011 -0.26 27.39 -7.19
N ARG A 1012 0.13 26.57 -8.17
CA ARG A 1012 0.99 27.00 -9.29
C ARG A 1012 0.32 28.06 -10.15
N ALA A 1013 -0.99 27.98 -10.39
CA ALA A 1013 -1.72 29.00 -11.14
C ALA A 1013 -1.62 30.37 -10.46
N TYR A 1014 -1.74 30.42 -9.13
CA TYR A 1014 -1.57 31.67 -8.38
C TYR A 1014 -0.14 32.22 -8.42
N GLU A 1015 0.88 31.36 -8.30
CA GLU A 1015 2.28 31.76 -8.38
C GLU A 1015 2.66 32.31 -9.76
N GLU A 1016 2.15 31.68 -10.84
CA GLU A 1016 2.35 32.14 -12.21
C GLU A 1016 1.73 33.55 -12.41
N VAL A 1017 0.52 33.79 -11.89
CA VAL A 1017 -0.11 35.12 -11.90
C VAL A 1017 0.69 36.14 -11.08
N ALA A 1018 1.15 35.76 -9.89
CA ALA A 1018 1.94 36.64 -9.02
C ALA A 1018 3.23 37.12 -9.71
N THR A 1019 3.92 36.20 -10.40
CA THR A 1019 5.17 36.50 -11.13
C THR A 1019 4.93 37.52 -12.25
N VAL A 1020 3.86 37.37 -13.03
CA VAL A 1020 3.54 38.30 -14.12
C VAL A 1020 3.05 39.65 -13.58
N SER A 1021 2.24 39.66 -12.52
CA SER A 1021 1.84 40.90 -11.85
C SER A 1021 3.04 41.69 -11.32
N ASP A 1022 4.04 41.01 -10.75
CA ASP A 1022 5.28 41.66 -10.30
C ASP A 1022 6.07 42.26 -11.46
N SER A 1023 6.15 41.55 -12.59
CA SER A 1023 6.80 42.04 -13.83
C SER A 1023 6.12 43.30 -14.40
N LEU A 1024 4.82 43.47 -14.14
CA LEU A 1024 4.04 44.67 -14.48
C LEU A 1024 4.06 45.75 -13.38
N ALA A 1025 4.88 45.57 -12.33
CA ALA A 1025 4.90 46.42 -11.13
C ALA A 1025 3.55 46.51 -10.39
N GLN A 1026 2.63 45.56 -10.59
CA GLN A 1026 1.37 45.42 -9.84
C GLN A 1026 1.63 44.69 -8.51
N ARG A 1027 2.44 45.31 -7.65
CA ARG A 1027 3.02 44.67 -6.44
C ARG A 1027 1.96 44.16 -5.45
N ALA A 1028 0.85 44.87 -5.27
CA ALA A 1028 -0.23 44.45 -4.39
C ALA A 1028 -0.90 43.14 -4.88
N ASP A 1029 -1.08 43.00 -6.19
CA ASP A 1029 -1.63 41.78 -6.79
C ASP A 1029 -0.61 40.64 -6.71
N ALA A 1030 0.68 40.91 -6.93
CA ALA A 1030 1.74 39.93 -6.76
C ALA A 1030 1.76 39.34 -5.34
N VAL A 1031 1.72 40.18 -4.30
CA VAL A 1031 1.62 39.75 -2.90
C VAL A 1031 0.37 38.93 -2.66
N ARG A 1032 -0.80 39.42 -3.11
CA ARG A 1032 -2.09 38.75 -2.91
C ARG A 1032 -2.12 37.36 -3.52
N PHE A 1033 -1.72 37.22 -4.78
CA PHE A 1033 -1.73 35.93 -5.46
C PHE A 1033 -0.66 35.00 -4.91
N GLN A 1034 0.52 35.50 -4.57
CA GLN A 1034 1.56 34.69 -3.96
C GLN A 1034 1.12 34.14 -2.59
N GLN A 1035 0.42 34.93 -1.77
CA GLN A 1035 -0.15 34.48 -0.50
C GLN A 1035 -1.22 33.39 -0.73
N LEU A 1036 -2.08 33.53 -1.74
CA LEU A 1036 -3.04 32.49 -2.10
C LEU A 1036 -2.34 31.19 -2.53
N GLY A 1037 -1.25 31.29 -3.31
CA GLY A 1037 -0.41 30.15 -3.68
C GLY A 1037 0.20 29.45 -2.48
N ALA A 1038 0.83 30.19 -1.57
CA ALA A 1038 1.40 29.66 -0.33
C ALA A 1038 0.35 28.96 0.55
N ASN A 1039 -0.86 29.54 0.69
CA ASN A 1039 -1.97 28.92 1.42
C ASN A 1039 -2.40 27.58 0.80
N ARG A 1040 -2.39 27.46 -0.54
CA ARG A 1040 -2.71 26.19 -1.21
C ARG A 1040 -1.59 25.16 -1.04
N TRP A 1041 -0.33 25.56 -1.10
CA TRP A 1041 0.80 24.67 -0.79
C TRP A 1041 0.77 24.18 0.67
N GLN A 1042 0.37 25.04 1.62
CA GLN A 1042 0.17 24.63 3.00
C GLN A 1042 -0.92 23.55 3.09
N GLN A 1043 -2.05 23.74 2.41
CA GLN A 1043 -3.11 22.72 2.34
C GLN A 1043 -2.62 21.41 1.70
N VAL A 1044 -1.75 21.46 0.68
CA VAL A 1044 -1.12 20.26 0.11
C VAL A 1044 -0.27 19.55 1.17
N VAL A 1045 0.60 20.27 1.86
CA VAL A 1045 1.45 19.72 2.93
C VAL A 1045 0.61 19.10 4.03
N ASP A 1046 -0.44 19.79 4.49
CA ASP A 1046 -1.36 19.31 5.53
C ASP A 1046 -2.07 18.02 5.06
N THR A 1047 -2.61 18.03 3.84
CA THR A 1047 -3.33 16.88 3.28
C THR A 1047 -2.40 15.67 3.08
N LEU A 1048 -1.19 15.88 2.57
CA LEU A 1048 -0.20 14.81 2.40
C LEU A 1048 0.32 14.29 3.74
N THR A 1049 0.45 15.15 4.75
CA THR A 1049 0.87 14.75 6.11
C THR A 1049 -0.18 13.86 6.76
N LEU A 1050 -1.47 14.09 6.48
CA LEU A 1050 -2.57 13.30 7.02
C LEU A 1050 -2.85 12.00 6.24
N ARG A 1051 -2.31 11.84 5.02
CA ARG A 1051 -2.64 10.73 4.11
C ARG A 1051 -1.66 9.57 4.28
N ARG A 1052 -2.19 8.38 4.63
CA ARG A 1052 -1.41 7.13 4.73
C ARG A 1052 -0.88 6.67 3.37
N GLY A 1053 0.34 6.12 3.36
CA GLY A 1053 0.97 5.54 2.18
C GLY A 1053 1.57 6.55 1.19
N VAL A 1054 1.61 7.84 1.52
CA VAL A 1054 2.31 8.85 0.73
C VAL A 1054 3.82 8.68 0.92
N SER A 1055 4.58 8.74 -0.18
CA SER A 1055 6.04 8.65 -0.11
C SER A 1055 6.64 9.88 0.58
N ALA A 1056 7.67 9.66 1.41
CA ALA A 1056 8.43 10.76 2.01
C ALA A 1056 8.96 11.75 0.96
N ALA A 1057 9.19 11.29 -0.26
CA ALA A 1057 9.60 12.12 -1.39
C ALA A 1057 8.51 13.14 -1.80
N ALA A 1058 7.24 12.74 -1.84
CA ALA A 1058 6.13 13.63 -2.18
C ALA A 1058 5.92 14.72 -1.12
N LEU A 1059 5.97 14.36 0.16
CA LEU A 1059 5.88 15.35 1.25
C LEU A 1059 7.06 16.33 1.23
N ARG A 1060 8.29 15.84 1.00
CA ARG A 1060 9.47 16.71 0.83
C ARG A 1060 9.34 17.65 -0.37
N ALA A 1061 8.76 17.16 -1.49
CA ALA A 1061 8.51 18.00 -2.66
C ALA A 1061 7.49 19.11 -2.37
N ALA A 1062 6.38 18.80 -1.69
CA ALA A 1062 5.39 19.79 -1.30
C ALA A 1062 5.95 20.84 -0.32
N ARG A 1063 6.76 20.41 0.66
CA ARG A 1063 7.45 21.33 1.59
C ARG A 1063 8.44 22.25 0.88
N ARG A 1064 9.21 21.73 -0.09
CA ARG A 1064 10.07 22.54 -0.96
C ARG A 1064 9.28 23.61 -1.70
N SER A 1065 8.12 23.25 -2.28
CA SER A 1065 7.28 24.21 -2.98
C SER A 1065 6.67 25.26 -2.06
N LEU A 1066 6.21 24.87 -0.87
CA LEU A 1066 5.75 25.80 0.16
C LEU A 1066 6.85 26.78 0.59
N ALA A 1067 8.07 26.29 0.82
CA ALA A 1067 9.21 27.12 1.15
C ALA A 1067 9.53 28.13 0.05
N GLY A 1068 9.53 27.68 -1.21
CA GLY A 1068 9.69 28.54 -2.37
C GLY A 1068 8.60 29.63 -2.42
N ALA A 1069 7.35 29.27 -2.14
CA ALA A 1069 6.23 30.19 -2.15
C ALA A 1069 6.37 31.29 -1.09
N HIS A 1070 6.80 30.93 0.12
CA HIS A 1070 7.11 31.88 1.20
C HIS A 1070 8.36 32.73 0.92
N GLY A 1071 9.38 32.16 0.27
CA GLY A 1071 10.55 32.89 -0.20
C GLY A 1071 10.19 34.00 -1.19
N ASN A 1072 9.37 33.69 -2.19
CA ASN A 1072 8.88 34.69 -3.15
C ASN A 1072 7.99 35.74 -2.47
N LEU A 1073 7.14 35.34 -1.54
CA LEU A 1073 6.31 36.27 -0.78
C LEU A 1073 7.18 37.23 0.05
N SER A 1074 8.26 36.72 0.65
CA SER A 1074 9.25 37.55 1.35
C SER A 1074 9.88 38.58 0.42
N TRP A 1075 10.23 38.20 -0.80
CA TRP A 1075 10.78 39.11 -1.80
C TRP A 1075 9.79 40.23 -2.14
N TYR A 1076 8.53 39.89 -2.42
CA TYR A 1076 7.50 40.87 -2.75
C TYR A 1076 7.25 41.86 -1.60
N HIS A 1077 7.26 41.40 -0.34
CA HIS A 1077 7.14 42.28 0.83
C HIS A 1077 8.32 43.27 0.96
N LEU A 1078 9.55 42.88 0.56
CA LEU A 1078 10.67 43.83 0.51
C LEU A 1078 10.36 44.97 -0.48
N PHE A 1079 9.93 44.65 -1.70
CA PHE A 1079 9.57 45.65 -2.72
C PHE A 1079 8.34 46.49 -2.34
N ASN A 1080 7.49 45.99 -1.45
CA ASN A 1080 6.35 46.72 -0.90
C ASN A 1080 6.69 47.57 0.34
N ARG A 1081 7.98 47.66 0.72
CA ARG A 1081 8.45 48.40 1.92
C ARG A 1081 7.89 47.84 3.23
N GLU A 1082 7.72 46.52 3.31
CA GLU A 1082 7.23 45.80 4.49
C GLU A 1082 8.30 44.83 5.02
N PRO A 1083 9.48 45.32 5.47
CA PRO A 1083 10.63 44.47 5.79
C PRO A 1083 10.36 43.51 6.96
N ALA A 1084 9.50 43.88 7.92
CA ALA A 1084 9.11 42.99 9.01
C ALA A 1084 8.29 41.79 8.53
N LEU A 1085 7.36 42.00 7.59
CA LEU A 1085 6.61 40.91 6.97
C LEU A 1085 7.51 40.05 6.09
N ALA A 1086 8.45 40.67 5.37
CA ALA A 1086 9.47 39.92 4.62
C ALA A 1086 10.25 38.96 5.53
N VAL A 1087 10.74 39.44 6.68
CA VAL A 1087 11.42 38.59 7.67
C VAL A 1087 10.53 37.43 8.14
N SER A 1088 9.26 37.71 8.45
CA SER A 1088 8.30 36.67 8.84
C SER A 1088 8.13 35.60 7.75
N ARG A 1089 7.98 36.01 6.49
CA ARG A 1089 7.78 35.06 5.38
C ARG A 1089 9.05 34.29 5.04
N ALA A 1090 10.22 34.92 5.13
CA ALA A 1090 11.49 34.20 4.99
C ALA A 1090 11.63 33.11 6.06
N ARG A 1091 11.22 33.39 7.30
CA ARG A 1091 11.21 32.41 8.40
C ARG A 1091 10.24 31.26 8.15
N ASP A 1092 9.01 31.56 7.72
CA ASP A 1092 8.03 30.52 7.34
C ASP A 1092 8.60 29.60 6.25
N GLY A 1093 9.29 30.18 5.26
CA GLY A 1093 9.92 29.44 4.17
C GLY A 1093 11.05 28.54 4.65
N ILE A 1094 11.96 29.05 5.49
CA ILE A 1094 13.06 28.27 6.08
C ILE A 1094 12.54 27.14 6.96
N ALA A 1095 11.44 27.37 7.71
CA ALA A 1095 10.80 26.35 8.54
C ALA A 1095 10.17 25.22 7.71
N ALA A 1096 9.64 25.54 6.52
CA ALA A 1096 9.12 24.55 5.59
C ALA A 1096 10.24 23.73 4.93
N ASP A 1097 11.31 24.39 4.48
CA ASP A 1097 12.52 23.77 3.95
C ASP A 1097 13.73 24.73 4.01
N SER A 1098 14.74 24.36 4.80
CA SER A 1098 15.93 25.15 5.06
C SER A 1098 16.99 25.09 3.95
N THR A 1099 16.81 24.24 2.92
CA THR A 1099 17.83 24.03 1.87
C THR A 1099 17.86 25.12 0.80
N GLN A 1100 16.85 25.99 0.75
CA GLN A 1100 16.71 27.00 -0.30
C GLN A 1100 17.43 28.30 0.08
N THR A 1101 18.66 28.45 -0.42
CA THR A 1101 19.57 29.56 -0.08
C THR A 1101 19.02 30.95 -0.39
N PHE A 1102 18.15 31.10 -1.39
CA PHE A 1102 17.57 32.41 -1.75
C PHE A 1102 16.65 33.00 -0.68
N ILE A 1103 16.04 32.16 0.15
CA ILE A 1103 15.17 32.64 1.23
C ILE A 1103 16.00 33.39 2.28
N TYR A 1104 17.26 33.00 2.45
CA TYR A 1104 18.17 33.65 3.39
C TYR A 1104 18.70 35.01 2.89
N THR A 1105 18.81 35.23 1.57
CA THR A 1105 19.18 36.58 1.07
C THR A 1105 18.05 37.57 1.35
N ASN A 1106 16.81 37.12 1.21
CA ASN A 1106 15.62 37.88 1.59
C ASN A 1106 15.57 38.14 3.11
N LEU A 1107 15.92 37.16 3.93
CA LEU A 1107 15.99 37.31 5.39
C LEU A 1107 17.02 38.38 5.80
N VAL A 1108 18.25 38.30 5.27
CA VAL A 1108 19.32 39.27 5.55
C VAL A 1108 18.89 40.68 5.15
N SER A 1109 18.32 40.83 3.95
CA SER A 1109 17.84 42.12 3.44
C SER A 1109 16.69 42.67 4.29
N GLY A 1110 15.73 41.82 4.69
CA GLY A 1110 14.62 42.20 5.55
C GLY A 1110 15.05 42.59 6.95
N LEU A 1111 16.01 41.87 7.55
CA LEU A 1111 16.58 42.20 8.85
C LEU A 1111 17.31 43.55 8.81
N LEU A 1112 18.13 43.78 7.78
CA LEU A 1112 18.82 45.06 7.61
C LEU A 1112 17.83 46.22 7.47
N LEU A 1113 16.85 46.09 6.59
CA LEU A 1113 15.86 47.13 6.30
C LEU A 1113 14.82 47.33 7.42
N SER A 1114 14.68 46.38 8.35
CA SER A 1114 13.88 46.53 9.58
C SER A 1114 14.67 47.09 10.77
N GLY A 1115 15.92 47.54 10.55
CA GLY A 1115 16.78 48.12 11.59
C GLY A 1115 17.52 47.10 12.45
N ARG A 1116 17.46 45.80 12.10
CA ARG A 1116 18.14 44.70 12.80
C ARG A 1116 19.45 44.32 12.13
N ALA A 1117 20.31 45.32 11.91
CA ALA A 1117 21.54 45.16 11.14
C ALA A 1117 22.53 44.16 11.76
N ASP A 1118 22.60 44.07 13.09
CA ASP A 1118 23.50 43.14 13.78
C ASP A 1118 23.09 41.68 13.52
N SER A 1119 21.79 41.38 13.56
CA SER A 1119 21.27 40.06 13.19
C SER A 1119 21.53 39.75 11.71
N ALA A 1120 21.37 40.74 10.83
CA ALA A 1120 21.63 40.59 9.40
C ALA A 1120 23.11 40.27 9.11
N GLU A 1121 24.04 40.92 9.83
CA GLU A 1121 25.48 40.69 9.69
C GLU A 1121 25.90 39.26 10.08
N VAL A 1122 25.34 38.72 11.17
CA VAL A 1122 25.61 37.34 11.62
C VAL A 1122 25.22 36.34 10.54
N TYR A 1123 24.01 36.46 9.97
CA TYR A 1123 23.57 35.60 8.87
C TYR A 1123 24.42 35.77 7.62
N PHE A 1124 24.72 37.02 7.25
CA PHE A 1124 25.56 37.32 6.09
C PHE A 1124 26.94 36.67 6.22
N ARG A 1125 27.67 36.91 7.32
CA ARG A 1125 29.04 36.40 7.50
C ARG A 1125 29.11 34.88 7.46
N ARG A 1126 28.11 34.18 8.01
CA ARG A 1126 28.10 32.71 8.04
C ARG A 1126 27.77 32.08 6.70
N MET A 1127 26.89 32.72 5.93
CA MET A 1127 26.46 32.20 4.64
C MET A 1127 27.30 32.75 3.49
N ARG A 1128 28.12 33.79 3.67
CA ARG A 1128 28.78 34.55 2.58
C ARG A 1128 29.48 33.67 1.54
N ASP A 1129 30.07 32.55 1.96
CA ASP A 1129 30.82 31.63 1.10
C ASP A 1129 30.00 30.44 0.58
N VAL A 1130 28.75 30.29 1.01
CA VAL A 1130 27.82 29.26 0.52
C VAL A 1130 27.46 29.53 -0.94
N VAL A 1131 27.41 28.47 -1.75
CA VAL A 1131 27.00 28.56 -3.15
C VAL A 1131 25.52 28.92 -3.24
N TYR A 1132 25.19 29.96 -4.00
CA TYR A 1132 23.83 30.43 -4.21
C TYR A 1132 23.17 29.70 -5.38
N GLY A 1133 22.15 28.89 -5.08
CA GLY A 1133 21.39 28.13 -6.08
C GLY A 1133 22.28 27.13 -6.85
N THR A 1134 21.98 26.94 -8.15
CA THR A 1134 22.73 26.03 -9.04
C THR A 1134 23.85 26.73 -9.84
N ARG A 1135 24.11 28.02 -9.59
CA ARG A 1135 25.10 28.83 -10.32
C ARG A 1135 26.37 29.00 -9.46
N PRO A 1136 27.55 29.26 -10.06
CA PRO A 1136 28.81 29.43 -9.33
C PRO A 1136 28.91 30.85 -8.72
N ARG A 1137 27.90 31.29 -7.98
CA ARG A 1137 27.92 32.58 -7.26
C ARG A 1137 27.92 32.32 -5.76
N ARG A 1138 28.61 33.17 -5.00
CA ARG A 1138 28.57 33.11 -3.54
C ARG A 1138 27.36 33.87 -3.03
N PHE A 1139 26.80 33.39 -1.91
CA PHE A 1139 25.67 34.02 -1.24
C PHE A 1139 25.92 35.50 -0.91
N GLY A 1140 27.11 35.84 -0.43
CA GLY A 1140 27.45 37.22 -0.07
C GLY A 1140 27.34 38.19 -1.24
N ASP A 1141 27.79 37.76 -2.43
CA ASP A 1141 27.67 38.53 -3.66
C ASP A 1141 26.19 38.73 -4.03
N GLN A 1142 25.37 37.70 -3.84
CA GLN A 1142 23.96 37.77 -4.18
C GLN A 1142 23.18 38.70 -3.25
N VAL A 1143 23.47 38.74 -1.94
CA VAL A 1143 22.85 39.72 -1.02
C VAL A 1143 23.15 41.16 -1.47
N ILE A 1144 24.38 41.43 -1.94
CA ILE A 1144 24.77 42.76 -2.44
C ILE A 1144 24.00 43.09 -3.73
N ILE A 1145 23.81 42.11 -4.63
CA ILE A 1145 23.00 42.28 -5.85
C ILE A 1145 21.54 42.59 -5.49
N ASP A 1146 20.94 41.77 -4.62
CA ASP A 1146 19.54 41.89 -4.19
C ASP A 1146 19.28 43.26 -3.53
N LEU A 1147 20.17 43.70 -2.63
CA LEU A 1147 20.10 45.03 -2.03
C LEU A 1147 20.31 46.15 -3.05
N GLY A 1148 21.17 45.93 -4.05
CA GLY A 1148 21.35 46.87 -5.16
C GLY A 1148 20.07 47.02 -5.99
N ASP A 1149 19.34 45.95 -6.23
CA ASP A 1149 18.05 45.99 -6.93
C ASP A 1149 16.96 46.66 -6.07
N LEU A 1150 16.95 46.41 -4.76
CA LEU A 1150 16.11 47.15 -3.81
C LEU A 1150 16.46 48.65 -3.75
N ALA A 1151 17.74 49.02 -3.89
CA ALA A 1151 18.18 50.40 -3.91
C ALA A 1151 17.74 51.12 -5.19
N LYS A 1152 17.85 50.47 -6.36
CA LYS A 1152 17.30 50.99 -7.64
C LYS A 1152 15.79 51.22 -7.56
N ALA A 1153 15.08 50.36 -6.81
CA ALA A 1153 13.65 50.50 -6.58
C ALA A 1153 13.29 51.53 -5.49
N GLY A 1154 14.28 52.22 -4.89
CA GLY A 1154 14.07 53.21 -3.84
C GLY A 1154 13.54 52.61 -2.52
N VAL A 1155 13.85 51.34 -2.25
CA VAL A 1155 13.50 50.62 -1.01
C VAL A 1155 14.69 50.62 -0.05
N ALA A 1156 15.88 50.28 -0.54
CA ALA A 1156 17.13 50.35 0.22
C ALA A 1156 17.90 51.64 -0.11
N LYS A 1157 18.80 52.07 0.79
CA LYS A 1157 19.73 53.19 0.53
C LYS A 1157 21.06 52.65 0.00
N GLN A 1158 21.80 53.46 -0.74
CA GLN A 1158 23.16 53.10 -1.17
C GLN A 1158 24.07 52.80 0.05
N ALA A 1159 23.86 53.50 1.17
CA ALA A 1159 24.54 53.23 2.43
C ALA A 1159 24.30 51.81 2.98
N ASP A 1160 23.13 51.20 2.72
CA ASP A 1160 22.83 49.83 3.14
C ASP A 1160 23.65 48.82 2.31
N VAL A 1161 23.77 49.05 1.00
CA VAL A 1161 24.62 48.26 0.10
C VAL A 1161 26.09 48.36 0.51
N ASP A 1162 26.56 49.56 0.81
CA ASP A 1162 27.95 49.80 1.21
C ASP A 1162 28.25 49.21 2.59
N ARG A 1163 27.26 49.21 3.50
CA ARG A 1163 27.34 48.52 4.80
C ARG A 1163 27.55 47.02 4.64
N VAL A 1164 26.76 46.36 3.78
CA VAL A 1164 26.92 44.91 3.51
C VAL A 1164 28.23 44.60 2.79
N ARG A 1165 28.68 45.45 1.86
CA ARG A 1165 30.03 45.35 1.29
C ARG A 1165 31.13 45.45 2.35
N GLY A 1166 30.91 46.26 3.39
CA GLY A 1166 31.78 46.35 4.56
C GLY A 1166 31.89 45.03 5.32
N TRP A 1167 30.78 44.30 5.48
CA TRP A 1167 30.75 42.96 6.12
C TRP A 1167 31.52 41.88 5.35
N ALA A 1168 31.74 42.09 4.05
CA ALA A 1168 32.49 41.17 3.20
C ALA A 1168 34.02 41.31 3.37
N ARG A 1169 34.51 42.38 4.05
CA ARG A 1169 35.93 42.54 4.35
C ARG A 1169 36.35 41.56 5.48
N PRO A 1170 37.59 41.04 5.44
CA PRO A 1170 38.10 40.04 6.40
C PRO A 1170 37.88 40.42 7.86
#